data_AF-A0A0C9MG57-F1
#
_entry.id   AF-A0A0C9MG57-F1
#
_cell.length_a   1.000
_cell.length_b   1.000
_cell.length_c   1.000
_cell.angle_alpha   90.00
_cell.angle_beta   90.00
_cell.angle_gamma   90.00
#
_symmetry.space_group_name_H-M   'P 1'
#
loop_
_entity.id
_entity.type
_entity.pdbx_description
1 polymer ?
#
loop_
_entity_poly.entity_id
_entity_poly.type
_entity_poly.pdbx_seq_one_letter_code
_entity_poly.pdbx_strand_id
1 'polypeptide(L)'
;MTKELHSLVSKYKVACLELEEIHAKVETVNSSEQAIASHLSASTSTSTSTHSSSHTAARKDETDERLNQIISKLKVDVDTVLSKRLAETESTKSAVQSYIDNTVWSLFSRTELLNDTLLFNNDQKRIDDKKRLYKLISTLFELDQEQVESQDYRAQLHQWLIHISTIYLRLGGSIEKHKMLALLTTTSNIAPWAMPLIHIQADKMSQADDFLNTLDAIFIRPKAWTWTEDDFLVALDQLAIDFNYNRLVDSVDPDQQVSCETVLKFSQDLINKLMQAMHRSGEAMNSLVKRLAQTVVQISILLIDAIAEKGWECQDQVDDFMSQLIFGFYDLKDNGGWFFLPNIPFKALSIHALWLVTVRMLQLKDATTPPGSLNDVLDDHLPNITRFQYQLHGNQMQGYFMLNCLTNMATCIPSGVDEIGAINDPKSTLSACIVAVISYTLFTVAFVDKDLREVFYKDVRDNFGAICRCHPFVISLLFRWTAEHMAIMERMALYLFHSLKLDDWNILKDDLKLLHKLLSCVPEITSMTSQQKAQIQLAKYIIQHLNYGYKHGTVDSNLSKSQPWHSRKLPFLGYDTHEEVAFILLDACQQFQPLPDTTSTKENKGAIELVGTVTTAVSTYLPIADQIQLLKPTYDHTTSSNGNTANDFVNWAWSVAVQLKLYDCPVSPRASDIENSITLPFLKLVLNSYNSVSSSHSALLIYISFMLSVTSRHFLRFESNDGWMKLLVVLKKGKPEAVIRIFSEMIPSFVYMHGDDFFNDESLSDFLKHMIELKTDPMLTKAASRIHRTNSAGSGIGLMIGSHVWHAHLIDSVSDLMDDQGKGFSYVDLVMHSWLKTVFRKADWMWHNGYVHIVDHLCKLTFVLYRHSLVYHMLIEEHKRMEATKIQQSTSSPRLTRFIKNMVVSDGGPYASLLNGEWSMLKPTKGPGVEQNCHWFAFQVLVLETISEAPFRQELCGLITKQLCTSLASDPEQQQQKSTIDLASLYKLTSQKKPIDYLAIYRWVQHIMTMPVDHPLLPLCLQMFFSLYYLNIHDEVTLGFVCFHKKTEWTTKLRDYIASVQTHYGQKITTTTPALAANYDDEDCSLEEQGNSGHTAASAEVLQQFYYAMWLWLGNADLNNGLVDAIHHLPSHYHVHRLKLCYGKKTESDQPWHHTEDYWMDLVDTEQLEQDFMNFGWEGSEKFRTDGDAVACMPATSSITTADDVLSLSTTTRRLRLITDESTIEPLPPLVINTPSTSTSTSSIKKRMNLK
;
A
#
# COMPACT_ATOMS: atom_id res chain seq x y z
N MET A 1 10.20 -75.02 19.96
CA MET A 1 10.15 -73.57 19.67
C MET A 1 8.72 -73.07 19.46
N THR A 2 8.07 -73.24 18.30
CA THR A 2 6.71 -72.68 18.04
C THR A 2 5.64 -73.24 18.98
N LYS A 3 5.57 -74.56 19.18
CA LYS A 3 4.61 -75.20 20.11
C LYS A 3 4.80 -74.79 21.58
N GLU A 4 6.03 -74.43 21.96
CA GLU A 4 6.39 -74.10 23.33
C GLU A 4 6.08 -72.64 23.64
N LEU A 5 6.45 -71.71 22.75
CA LEU A 5 6.04 -70.31 22.85
C LEU A 5 4.52 -70.18 22.80
N HIS A 6 3.86 -70.86 21.87
CA HIS A 6 2.40 -70.85 21.78
C HIS A 6 1.77 -71.37 23.08
N SER A 7 2.28 -72.45 23.67
CA SER A 7 1.75 -72.96 24.94
C SER A 7 1.94 -71.97 26.09
N LEU A 8 3.08 -71.29 26.18
CA LEU A 8 3.37 -70.30 27.22
C LEU A 8 2.48 -69.06 27.07
N VAL A 9 2.34 -68.54 25.85
CA VAL A 9 1.50 -67.36 25.56
C VAL A 9 0.02 -67.69 25.75
N SER A 10 -0.45 -68.89 25.36
CA SER A 10 -1.82 -69.32 25.64
C SER A 10 -2.11 -69.44 27.14
N LYS A 11 -1.15 -69.89 27.96
CA LYS A 11 -1.29 -69.90 29.42
C LYS A 11 -1.39 -68.49 30.00
N TYR A 12 -0.59 -67.56 29.48
CA TYR A 12 -0.67 -66.15 29.86
C TYR A 12 -2.02 -65.54 29.46
N LYS A 13 -2.51 -65.81 28.24
CA LYS A 13 -3.85 -65.42 27.76
C LYS A 13 -4.96 -65.87 28.71
N VAL A 14 -4.93 -67.13 29.15
CA VAL A 14 -5.91 -67.66 30.12
C VAL A 14 -5.80 -66.94 31.47
N ALA A 15 -4.58 -66.72 31.98
CA ALA A 15 -4.37 -66.02 33.25
C ALA A 15 -4.88 -64.55 33.21
N CYS A 16 -4.69 -63.83 32.09
CA CYS A 16 -5.22 -62.47 31.91
C CYS A 16 -6.76 -62.44 31.90
N LEU A 17 -7.42 -63.36 31.17
CA LEU A 17 -8.88 -63.42 31.13
C LEU A 17 -9.48 -63.75 32.51
N GLU A 18 -8.86 -64.68 33.24
CA GLU A 18 -9.29 -65.01 34.60
C GLU A 18 -9.07 -63.84 35.57
N LEU A 19 -8.01 -63.03 35.37
CA LEU A 19 -7.73 -61.83 36.16
C LEU A 19 -8.74 -60.71 35.87
N GLU A 20 -9.09 -60.46 34.60
CA GLU A 20 -10.12 -59.49 34.21
C GLU A 20 -11.50 -59.88 34.75
N GLU A 21 -11.87 -61.16 34.70
CA GLU A 21 -13.11 -61.67 35.28
C GLU A 21 -13.17 -61.39 36.80
N ILE A 22 -12.03 -61.49 37.48
CA ILE A 22 -11.93 -61.21 38.92
C ILE A 22 -11.94 -59.71 39.18
N HIS A 23 -11.28 -58.89 38.37
CA HIS A 23 -11.37 -57.43 38.48
C HIS A 23 -12.81 -56.94 38.29
N ALA A 24 -13.55 -57.46 37.30
CA ALA A 24 -14.97 -57.13 37.13
C ALA A 24 -15.83 -57.57 38.33
N LYS A 25 -15.51 -58.72 38.94
CA LYS A 25 -16.14 -59.17 40.19
C LYS A 25 -15.77 -58.29 41.40
N VAL A 26 -14.53 -57.79 41.48
CA VAL A 26 -14.09 -56.84 42.51
C VAL A 26 -14.82 -55.52 42.35
N GLU A 27 -14.95 -55.02 41.13
CA GLU A 27 -15.62 -53.75 40.83
C GLU A 27 -17.12 -53.81 41.14
N THR A 28 -17.78 -54.94 40.83
CA THR A 28 -19.18 -55.18 41.23
C THR A 28 -19.36 -55.34 42.75
N VAL A 29 -18.39 -55.91 43.46
CA VAL A 29 -18.39 -55.96 44.94
C VAL A 29 -18.22 -54.55 45.53
N ASN A 30 -17.29 -53.76 45.00
CA ASN A 30 -17.06 -52.38 45.43
C ASN A 30 -18.25 -51.44 45.10
N SER A 31 -18.89 -51.62 43.94
CA SER A 31 -20.10 -50.86 43.58
C SER A 31 -21.29 -51.24 44.46
N SER A 32 -21.41 -52.53 44.81
CA SER A 32 -22.41 -53.03 45.76
C SER A 32 -22.15 -52.51 47.18
N GLU A 33 -20.88 -52.38 47.60
CA GLU A 33 -20.49 -51.75 48.86
C GLU A 33 -20.88 -50.26 48.90
N GLN A 34 -20.60 -49.49 47.83
CA GLN A 34 -21.05 -48.10 47.71
C GLN A 34 -22.58 -47.98 47.71
N ALA A 35 -23.31 -48.92 47.09
CA ALA A 35 -24.77 -48.97 47.11
C ALA A 35 -25.33 -49.29 48.52
N ILE A 36 -24.68 -50.18 49.27
CA ILE A 36 -25.06 -50.51 50.65
C ILE A 36 -24.72 -49.36 51.61
N ALA A 37 -23.54 -48.75 51.48
CA ALA A 37 -23.12 -47.61 52.30
C ALA A 37 -24.00 -46.36 52.04
N SER A 38 -24.40 -46.11 50.79
CA SER A 38 -25.35 -45.04 50.45
C SER A 38 -26.75 -45.30 51.03
N HIS A 39 -27.25 -46.54 51.00
CA HIS A 39 -28.52 -46.92 51.65
C HIS A 39 -28.49 -46.77 53.19
N LEU A 40 -27.38 -47.10 53.83
CA LEU A 40 -27.19 -46.93 55.28
C LEU A 40 -27.05 -45.45 55.69
N SER A 41 -26.40 -44.62 54.85
CA SER A 41 -26.29 -43.17 55.07
C SER A 41 -27.62 -42.42 54.81
N ALA A 42 -28.44 -42.85 53.85
CA ALA A 42 -29.75 -42.27 53.56
C ALA A 42 -30.80 -42.59 54.65
N SER A 43 -30.61 -43.71 55.37
CA SER A 43 -31.48 -44.11 56.48
C SER A 43 -31.07 -43.53 57.84
N THR A 44 -29.95 -42.80 57.91
CA THR A 44 -29.54 -42.00 59.09
C THR A 44 -29.98 -40.53 59.00
N SER A 45 -30.40 -40.03 57.81
CA SER A 45 -30.85 -38.65 57.61
C SER A 45 -32.37 -38.41 57.77
N THR A 46 -33.16 -39.41 58.19
CA THR A 46 -34.64 -39.33 58.26
C THR A 46 -35.27 -39.58 59.64
N SER A 47 -34.57 -39.32 60.74
CA SER A 47 -35.15 -39.46 62.09
C SER A 47 -34.91 -38.26 63.01
N THR A 48 -35.60 -37.15 62.73
CA THR A 48 -35.94 -36.14 63.75
C THR A 48 -37.37 -36.35 64.24
N SER A 49 -37.53 -36.51 65.57
CA SER A 49 -38.78 -36.66 66.35
C SER A 49 -39.38 -38.09 66.33
N THR A 50 -39.75 -38.77 67.42
CA THR A 50 -40.05 -38.44 68.83
C THR A 50 -39.74 -39.65 69.74
N HIS A 51 -39.57 -39.40 71.05
CA HIS A 51 -39.21 -40.33 72.13
C HIS A 51 -39.83 -41.75 72.09
N SER A 52 -38.98 -42.79 72.08
CA SER A 52 -38.98 -43.95 73.00
C SER A 52 -38.21 -45.15 72.43
N SER A 53 -37.60 -45.94 73.32
CA SER A 53 -36.92 -47.24 73.09
C SER A 53 -35.40 -47.23 72.79
N SER A 54 -34.61 -47.22 73.87
CA SER A 54 -33.17 -47.54 73.89
C SER A 54 -32.82 -49.00 73.52
N HIS A 55 -33.80 -49.82 73.12
CA HIS A 55 -33.60 -51.23 72.77
C HIS A 55 -33.53 -51.52 71.27
N THR A 56 -33.94 -50.60 70.39
CA THR A 56 -33.86 -50.76 68.92
C THR A 56 -32.56 -50.24 68.31
N ALA A 57 -31.90 -49.24 68.94
CA ALA A 57 -30.60 -48.74 68.51
C ALA A 57 -29.48 -49.80 68.65
N ALA A 58 -29.43 -50.52 69.78
CA ALA A 58 -28.40 -51.54 70.03
C ALA A 58 -28.47 -52.74 69.07
N ARG A 59 -29.66 -53.12 68.60
CA ARG A 59 -29.81 -54.20 67.59
C ARG A 59 -29.42 -53.75 66.19
N LYS A 60 -29.60 -52.47 65.86
CA LYS A 60 -29.23 -51.91 64.55
C LYS A 60 -27.71 -51.75 64.44
N ASP A 61 -27.06 -51.28 65.51
CA ASP A 61 -25.60 -51.22 65.61
C ASP A 61 -24.97 -52.63 65.53
N GLU A 62 -25.55 -53.64 66.19
CA GLU A 62 -25.05 -55.02 66.10
C GLU A 62 -25.21 -55.64 64.69
N THR A 63 -26.30 -55.31 63.98
CA THR A 63 -26.49 -55.77 62.59
C THR A 63 -25.57 -55.06 61.60
N ASP A 64 -25.34 -53.76 61.78
CA ASP A 64 -24.43 -52.98 60.94
C ASP A 64 -22.97 -53.40 61.20
N GLU A 65 -22.61 -53.73 62.44
CA GLU A 65 -21.28 -54.26 62.79
C GLU A 65 -21.05 -55.67 62.22
N ARG A 66 -22.08 -56.54 62.21
CA ARG A 66 -22.02 -57.84 61.53
C ARG A 66 -21.93 -57.71 60.01
N LEU A 67 -22.66 -56.77 59.41
CA LEU A 67 -22.61 -56.51 57.97
C LEU A 67 -21.23 -55.98 57.58
N ASN A 68 -20.66 -55.05 58.34
CA ASN A 68 -19.30 -54.54 58.15
C ASN A 68 -18.25 -55.64 58.34
N GLN A 69 -18.43 -56.56 59.30
CA GLN A 69 -17.56 -57.73 59.43
C GLN A 69 -17.65 -58.66 58.21
N ILE A 70 -18.84 -58.93 57.68
CA ILE A 70 -19.02 -59.76 56.47
C ILE A 70 -18.39 -59.08 55.24
N ILE A 71 -18.60 -57.78 55.06
CA ILE A 71 -18.00 -57.00 53.97
C ILE A 71 -16.47 -57.01 54.10
N SER A 72 -15.93 -56.78 55.31
CA SER A 72 -14.48 -56.82 55.54
C SER A 72 -13.86 -58.19 55.26
N LYS A 73 -14.58 -59.28 55.61
CA LYS A 73 -14.12 -60.65 55.35
C LYS A 73 -14.19 -60.99 53.87
N LEU A 74 -15.28 -60.62 53.18
CA LEU A 74 -15.42 -60.79 51.74
C LEU A 74 -14.33 -60.00 50.99
N LYS A 75 -14.00 -58.79 51.46
CA LYS A 75 -12.93 -57.95 50.91
C LYS A 75 -11.56 -58.60 51.07
N VAL A 76 -11.26 -59.12 52.25
CA VAL A 76 -10.01 -59.89 52.48
C VAL A 76 -9.97 -61.12 51.57
N ASP A 77 -11.05 -61.88 51.44
CA ASP A 77 -11.09 -63.07 50.59
C ASP A 77 -10.93 -62.71 49.10
N VAL A 78 -11.59 -61.65 48.63
CA VAL A 78 -11.47 -61.11 47.26
C VAL A 78 -10.07 -60.57 46.99
N ASP A 79 -9.49 -59.79 47.91
CA ASP A 79 -8.12 -59.26 47.80
C ASP A 79 -7.08 -60.39 47.82
N THR A 80 -7.33 -61.47 48.56
CA THR A 80 -6.45 -62.65 48.60
C THR A 80 -6.50 -63.40 47.27
N VAL A 81 -7.70 -63.58 46.70
CA VAL A 81 -7.89 -64.21 45.38
C VAL A 81 -7.28 -63.34 44.27
N LEU A 82 -7.50 -62.02 44.32
CA LEU A 82 -6.93 -61.06 43.39
C LEU A 82 -5.40 -61.08 43.46
N SER A 83 -4.81 -61.00 44.66
CA SER A 83 -3.35 -61.06 44.86
C SER A 83 -2.75 -62.37 44.33
N LYS A 84 -3.44 -63.50 44.51
CA LYS A 84 -3.02 -64.79 43.99
C LYS A 84 -3.03 -64.81 42.46
N ARG A 85 -4.06 -64.27 41.84
CA ARG A 85 -4.20 -64.24 40.38
C ARG A 85 -3.27 -63.24 39.73
N LEU A 86 -3.05 -62.08 40.36
CA LEU A 86 -1.99 -61.15 39.97
C LEU A 86 -0.62 -61.84 39.97
N ALA A 87 -0.28 -62.59 41.02
CA ALA A 87 0.97 -63.34 41.08
C ALA A 87 1.07 -64.45 40.01
N GLU A 88 -0.04 -65.11 39.67
CA GLU A 88 -0.10 -66.13 38.61
C GLU A 88 0.07 -65.52 37.21
N THR A 89 -0.59 -64.39 36.94
CA THR A 89 -0.44 -63.61 35.71
C THR A 89 0.97 -63.04 35.57
N GLU A 90 1.56 -62.50 36.63
CA GLU A 90 2.97 -62.06 36.63
C GLU A 90 3.95 -63.22 36.41
N SER A 91 3.71 -64.38 37.03
CA SER A 91 4.56 -65.55 36.85
C SER A 91 4.52 -66.09 35.41
N THR A 92 3.33 -66.15 34.80
CA THR A 92 3.17 -66.60 33.41
C THR A 92 3.73 -65.59 32.40
N LYS A 93 3.54 -64.29 32.65
CA LYS A 93 4.19 -63.19 31.92
C LYS A 93 5.72 -63.32 31.98
N SER A 94 6.28 -63.51 33.17
CA SER A 94 7.72 -63.65 33.38
C SER A 94 8.28 -64.89 32.68
N ALA A 95 7.53 -65.99 32.63
CA ALA A 95 7.92 -67.19 31.90
C ALA A 95 8.03 -66.95 30.38
N VAL A 96 7.08 -66.22 29.78
CA VAL A 96 7.14 -65.83 28.36
C VAL A 96 8.32 -64.89 28.12
N GLN A 97 8.48 -63.85 28.95
CA GLN A 97 9.59 -62.90 28.85
C GLN A 97 10.96 -63.60 28.95
N SER A 98 11.13 -64.50 29.92
CA SER A 98 12.37 -65.27 30.08
C SER A 98 12.66 -66.15 28.86
N TYR A 99 11.63 -66.75 28.24
CA TYR A 99 11.80 -67.53 27.03
C TYR A 99 12.25 -66.66 25.84
N ILE A 100 11.68 -65.46 25.69
CA ILE A 100 12.08 -64.48 24.67
C ILE A 100 13.52 -64.02 24.93
N ASP A 101 13.83 -63.56 26.14
CA ASP A 101 15.15 -63.04 26.52
C ASP A 101 16.25 -64.10 26.36
N ASN A 102 16.00 -65.35 26.78
CA ASN A 102 16.94 -66.46 26.57
C ASN A 102 17.19 -66.73 25.09
N THR A 103 16.15 -66.63 24.26
CA THR A 103 16.28 -66.84 22.82
C THR A 103 17.06 -65.71 22.17
N VAL A 104 16.79 -64.45 22.53
CA VAL A 104 17.53 -63.28 22.07
C VAL A 104 18.99 -63.32 22.56
N TRP A 105 19.23 -63.72 23.81
CA TRP A 105 20.58 -63.83 24.38
C TRP A 105 21.43 -64.92 23.72
N SER A 106 20.79 -65.93 23.14
CA SER A 106 21.44 -67.04 22.42
C SER A 106 21.79 -66.73 20.96
N LEU A 107 21.43 -65.55 20.45
CA LEU A 107 21.73 -65.14 19.07
C LEU A 107 23.24 -65.04 18.88
N PHE A 108 23.74 -65.57 17.76
CA PHE A 108 25.15 -65.46 17.40
C PHE A 108 25.55 -63.99 17.20
N SER A 109 24.64 -63.18 16.66
CA SER A 109 24.85 -61.78 16.31
C SER A 109 24.72 -60.80 17.50
N ARG A 110 24.58 -61.30 18.73
CA ARG A 110 24.28 -60.48 19.93
C ARG A 110 25.33 -59.40 20.22
N THR A 111 26.61 -59.74 20.16
CA THR A 111 27.70 -58.79 20.45
C THR A 111 27.86 -57.74 19.36
N GLU A 112 27.52 -58.08 18.12
CA GLU A 112 27.54 -57.16 16.98
C GLU A 112 26.38 -56.15 17.07
N LEU A 113 25.21 -56.62 17.50
CA LEU A 113 24.04 -55.78 17.77
C LEU A 113 24.26 -54.76 18.90
N LEU A 114 24.97 -55.14 19.96
CA LEU A 114 25.25 -54.25 21.11
C LEU A 114 26.26 -53.13 20.79
N ASN A 115 27.10 -53.31 19.78
CA ASN A 115 28.16 -52.38 19.42
C ASN A 115 27.85 -51.56 18.15
N ASP A 116 26.66 -51.72 17.54
CA ASP A 116 26.26 -51.13 16.25
C ASP A 116 27.26 -51.36 15.08
N THR A 117 28.15 -52.36 15.19
CA THR A 117 29.14 -52.71 14.16
C THR A 117 28.63 -53.82 13.24
N LEU A 118 27.42 -53.68 12.70
CA LEU A 118 26.81 -54.70 11.86
C LEU A 118 27.46 -54.73 10.45
N LEU A 119 28.36 -55.69 10.25
CA LEU A 119 28.87 -56.03 8.92
C LEU A 119 27.84 -56.89 8.20
N PHE A 120 27.23 -56.39 7.11
CA PHE A 120 26.30 -57.14 6.25
C PHE A 120 27.00 -58.31 5.52
N ASN A 121 27.33 -59.39 6.22
CA ASN A 121 27.82 -60.65 5.63
C ASN A 121 26.77 -61.75 5.73
N ASN A 122 26.58 -62.47 4.62
CA ASN A 122 25.67 -63.61 4.43
C ASN A 122 26.18 -64.90 5.12
N ASP A 123 26.58 -64.81 6.38
CA ASP A 123 26.97 -65.99 7.15
C ASP A 123 25.76 -66.87 7.47
N GLN A 124 25.90 -68.18 7.29
CA GLN A 124 24.83 -69.16 7.52
C GLN A 124 24.25 -69.06 8.95
N LYS A 125 25.09 -68.74 9.94
CA LYS A 125 24.68 -68.54 11.33
C LYS A 125 23.75 -67.34 11.51
N ARG A 126 23.96 -66.26 10.76
CA ARG A 126 23.10 -65.06 10.79
C ARG A 126 21.78 -65.30 10.06
N ILE A 127 21.79 -66.08 8.98
CA ILE A 127 20.56 -66.54 8.31
C ILE A 127 19.72 -67.39 9.27
N ASP A 128 20.36 -68.24 10.08
CA ASP A 128 19.68 -69.06 11.07
C ASP A 128 19.12 -68.22 12.24
N ASP A 129 19.85 -67.20 12.70
CA ASP A 129 19.36 -66.19 13.67
C ASP A 129 18.09 -65.49 13.14
N LYS A 130 18.13 -64.97 11.89
CA LYS A 130 16.97 -64.34 11.22
C LYS A 130 15.77 -65.28 11.12
N LYS A 131 15.99 -66.55 10.72
CA LYS A 131 14.93 -67.56 10.64
C LYS A 131 14.33 -67.88 12.01
N ARG A 132 15.13 -67.90 13.07
CA ARG A 132 14.66 -68.13 14.45
C ARG A 132 13.79 -66.97 14.92
N LEU A 133 14.23 -65.73 14.69
CA LEU A 133 13.46 -64.52 15.05
C LEU A 133 12.16 -64.40 14.25
N TYR A 134 12.20 -64.61 12.94
CA TYR A 134 10.99 -64.56 12.11
C TYR A 134 9.95 -65.60 12.54
N LYS A 135 10.37 -66.81 12.96
CA LYS A 135 9.46 -67.82 13.49
C LYS A 135 8.79 -67.39 14.79
N LEU A 136 9.51 -66.72 15.70
CA LEU A 136 8.92 -66.17 16.93
C LEU A 136 7.89 -65.08 16.58
N ILE A 137 8.26 -64.15 15.69
CA ILE A 137 7.40 -63.06 15.24
C ILE A 137 6.12 -63.61 14.60
N SER A 138 6.22 -64.54 13.64
CA SER A 138 5.07 -65.18 13.00
C SER A 138 4.12 -65.82 14.00
N THR A 139 4.63 -66.57 14.98
CA THR A 139 3.81 -67.21 16.00
C THR A 139 3.10 -66.20 16.92
N LEU A 140 3.74 -65.07 17.24
CA LEU A 140 3.11 -64.01 18.03
C LEU A 140 2.03 -63.25 17.22
N PHE A 141 2.26 -63.00 15.92
CA PHE A 141 1.26 -62.41 15.02
C PHE A 141 0.05 -63.34 14.81
N GLU A 142 0.27 -64.64 14.68
CA GLU A 142 -0.82 -65.64 14.62
C GLU A 142 -1.71 -65.56 15.87
N LEU A 143 -1.13 -65.39 17.05
CA LEU A 143 -1.85 -65.27 18.32
C LEU A 143 -2.57 -63.92 18.52
N ASP A 144 -2.07 -62.85 17.89
CA ASP A 144 -2.72 -61.53 17.88
C ASP A 144 -3.97 -61.51 16.99
N GLN A 145 -3.95 -62.27 15.90
CA GLN A 145 -5.10 -62.43 14.98
C GLN A 145 -6.28 -63.21 15.59
N GLU A 146 -6.09 -63.95 16.71
CA GLU A 146 -7.13 -64.75 17.36
C GLU A 146 -8.23 -63.94 18.10
N GLN A 147 -8.29 -62.60 17.94
CA GLN A 147 -9.29 -61.67 18.50
C GLN A 147 -9.74 -61.95 19.95
N VAL A 148 -8.96 -61.44 20.91
CA VAL A 148 -9.23 -61.57 22.36
C VAL A 148 -9.56 -60.19 22.96
N GLU A 149 -10.62 -60.08 23.76
CA GLU A 149 -11.10 -58.78 24.30
C GLU A 149 -10.22 -58.16 25.40
N SER A 150 -9.25 -58.90 25.95
CA SER A 150 -8.36 -58.40 27.02
C SER A 150 -7.36 -57.34 26.52
N GLN A 151 -7.43 -56.14 27.11
CA GLN A 151 -6.54 -55.01 26.76
C GLN A 151 -5.12 -55.22 27.30
N ASP A 152 -4.97 -55.72 28.54
CA ASP A 152 -3.66 -55.95 29.17
C ASP A 152 -2.85 -57.04 28.47
N TYR A 153 -3.55 -58.09 28.00
CA TYR A 153 -2.92 -59.15 27.20
C TYR A 153 -2.39 -58.59 25.87
N ARG A 154 -3.21 -57.81 25.15
CA ARG A 154 -2.84 -57.21 23.87
C ARG A 154 -1.69 -56.23 24.01
N ALA A 155 -1.74 -55.32 24.99
CA ALA A 155 -0.67 -54.37 25.24
C ALA A 155 0.67 -55.08 25.52
N GLN A 156 0.66 -56.14 26.33
CA GLN A 156 1.88 -56.90 26.61
C GLN A 156 2.38 -57.70 25.39
N LEU A 157 1.46 -58.28 24.61
CA LEU A 157 1.79 -58.98 23.36
C LEU A 157 2.42 -58.02 22.34
N HIS A 158 1.89 -56.81 22.21
CA HIS A 158 2.43 -55.75 21.35
C HIS A 158 3.82 -55.30 21.84
N GLN A 159 4.07 -55.20 23.15
CA GLN A 159 5.42 -54.93 23.67
C GLN A 159 6.43 -56.02 23.28
N TRP A 160 6.05 -57.30 23.37
CA TRP A 160 6.91 -58.41 22.92
C TRP A 160 7.15 -58.38 21.41
N LEU A 161 6.11 -58.08 20.63
CA LEU A 161 6.21 -57.91 19.19
C LEU A 161 7.16 -56.76 18.84
N ILE A 162 7.01 -55.58 19.44
CA ILE A 162 7.88 -54.42 19.22
C ILE A 162 9.34 -54.78 19.53
N HIS A 163 9.58 -55.41 20.68
CA HIS A 163 10.93 -55.78 21.10
C HIS A 163 11.63 -56.72 20.11
N ILE A 164 10.99 -57.85 19.77
CA ILE A 164 11.58 -58.84 18.86
C ILE A 164 11.67 -58.29 17.43
N SER A 165 10.69 -57.50 17.00
CA SER A 165 10.67 -56.91 15.66
C SER A 165 11.74 -55.85 15.50
N THR A 166 12.01 -55.05 16.54
CA THR A 166 13.12 -54.08 16.54
C THR A 166 14.46 -54.78 16.35
N ILE A 167 14.70 -55.88 17.05
CA ILE A 167 15.91 -56.70 16.91
C ILE A 167 15.99 -57.31 15.49
N TYR A 168 14.86 -57.80 14.98
CA TYR A 168 14.78 -58.42 13.65
C TYR A 168 15.03 -57.41 12.52
N LEU A 169 14.50 -56.19 12.64
CA LEU A 169 14.71 -55.11 11.67
C LEU A 169 16.15 -54.58 11.70
N ARG A 170 16.79 -54.47 12.88
CA ARG A 170 18.22 -54.09 13.00
C ARG A 170 19.18 -55.17 12.46
N LEU A 171 18.81 -56.45 12.57
CA LEU A 171 19.57 -57.56 11.98
C LEU A 171 19.36 -57.72 10.47
N GLY A 172 18.25 -57.19 9.96
CA GLY A 172 17.73 -57.43 8.62
C GLY A 172 18.08 -56.35 7.61
N GLY A 173 17.94 -56.68 6.32
CA GLY A 173 17.91 -55.68 5.25
C GLY A 173 16.49 -55.47 4.72
N SER A 174 16.37 -54.95 3.50
CA SER A 174 15.11 -54.77 2.76
C SER A 174 14.18 -56.00 2.81
N ILE A 175 14.72 -57.21 2.65
CA ILE A 175 13.92 -58.45 2.57
C ILE A 175 13.21 -58.74 3.90
N GLU A 176 13.91 -58.57 5.02
CA GLU A 176 13.35 -58.79 6.35
C GLU A 176 12.27 -57.76 6.68
N LYS A 177 12.49 -56.50 6.29
CA LYS A 177 11.52 -55.42 6.39
C LYS A 177 10.24 -55.71 5.62
N HIS A 178 10.34 -56.14 4.37
CA HIS A 178 9.18 -56.52 3.56
C HIS A 178 8.38 -57.68 4.15
N LYS A 179 9.06 -58.67 4.74
CA LYS A 179 8.38 -59.76 5.46
C LYS A 179 7.64 -59.28 6.70
N MET A 180 8.20 -58.30 7.41
CA MET A 180 7.58 -57.69 8.57
C MET A 180 6.35 -56.86 8.17
N LEU A 181 6.47 -56.03 7.14
CA LEU A 181 5.36 -55.26 6.57
C LEU A 181 4.22 -56.16 6.08
N ALA A 182 4.55 -57.28 5.42
CA ALA A 182 3.55 -58.26 5.01
C ALA A 182 2.73 -58.81 6.19
N LEU A 183 3.37 -59.05 7.35
CA LEU A 183 2.66 -59.46 8.56
C LEU A 183 1.81 -58.31 9.14
N LEU A 184 2.36 -57.09 9.21
CA LEU A 184 1.64 -55.90 9.70
C LEU A 184 0.40 -55.56 8.86
N THR A 185 0.47 -55.71 7.54
CA THR A 185 -0.67 -55.47 6.63
C THR A 185 -1.78 -56.52 6.74
N THR A 186 -1.58 -57.58 7.54
CA THR A 186 -2.63 -58.58 7.83
C THR A 186 -3.26 -58.41 9.21
N THR A 187 -2.73 -57.52 10.04
CA THR A 187 -3.29 -57.16 11.36
C THR A 187 -4.12 -55.89 11.30
N SER A 188 -5.08 -55.73 12.21
CA SER A 188 -5.93 -54.54 12.36
C SER A 188 -5.52 -53.71 13.58
N ASN A 189 -5.79 -52.39 13.59
CA ASN A 189 -5.47 -51.46 14.69
C ASN A 189 -3.97 -51.41 15.02
N ILE A 190 -3.17 -51.08 14.02
CA ILE A 190 -1.71 -51.02 14.14
C ILE A 190 -1.21 -49.64 14.61
N ALA A 191 -1.98 -48.58 14.37
CA ALA A 191 -1.62 -47.19 14.68
C ALA A 191 -1.05 -46.97 16.10
N PRO A 192 -1.62 -47.53 17.19
CA PRO A 192 -1.16 -47.17 18.54
C PRO A 192 0.13 -47.85 19.01
N TRP A 193 0.69 -48.83 18.26
CA TRP A 193 1.81 -49.62 18.77
C TRP A 193 2.86 -50.02 17.72
N ALA A 194 2.46 -50.26 16.47
CA ALA A 194 3.36 -50.80 15.44
C ALA A 194 4.05 -49.71 14.61
N MET A 195 3.73 -48.44 14.87
CA MET A 195 4.18 -47.28 14.12
C MET A 195 5.72 -47.21 13.92
N PRO A 196 6.57 -47.35 14.97
CA PRO A 196 8.02 -47.34 14.81
C PRO A 196 8.58 -48.48 13.92
N LEU A 197 7.79 -49.53 13.68
CA LEU A 197 8.19 -50.70 12.90
C LEU A 197 8.03 -50.48 11.38
N ILE A 198 7.34 -49.41 10.97
CA ILE A 198 7.10 -49.04 9.56
C ILE A 198 8.21 -48.12 9.01
N HIS A 199 9.17 -47.71 9.86
CA HIS A 199 10.26 -46.78 9.56
C HIS A 199 11.03 -47.07 8.25
N ILE A 200 11.30 -46.01 7.48
CA ILE A 200 12.17 -46.05 6.30
C ILE A 200 13.17 -44.90 6.34
N GLN A 201 14.43 -45.23 6.11
CA GLN A 201 15.47 -44.26 5.78
C GLN A 201 16.03 -44.64 4.42
N ALA A 202 15.82 -43.76 3.44
CA ALA A 202 16.41 -43.86 2.13
C ALA A 202 17.39 -42.69 1.94
N ASP A 203 18.68 -42.99 1.91
CA ASP A 203 19.75 -41.99 1.91
C ASP A 203 20.38 -41.79 0.53
N LYS A 204 20.25 -42.79 -0.35
CA LYS A 204 20.89 -42.81 -1.67
C LYS A 204 19.94 -43.31 -2.73
N MET A 205 20.05 -42.75 -3.94
CA MET A 205 19.22 -43.14 -5.10
C MET A 205 19.23 -44.64 -5.43
N SER A 206 20.27 -45.38 -5.06
CA SER A 206 20.31 -46.85 -5.17
C SER A 206 19.24 -47.60 -4.35
N GLN A 207 18.63 -46.92 -3.36
CA GLN A 207 17.58 -47.45 -2.50
C GLN A 207 16.16 -47.08 -3.00
N ALA A 208 16.05 -46.37 -4.12
CA ALA A 208 14.78 -45.94 -4.71
C ALA A 208 13.81 -47.12 -4.95
N ASP A 209 14.31 -48.22 -5.53
CA ASP A 209 13.49 -49.41 -5.78
C ASP A 209 12.99 -50.05 -4.47
N ASP A 210 13.78 -50.02 -3.40
CA ASP A 210 13.39 -50.55 -2.10
C ASP A 210 12.27 -49.71 -1.46
N PHE A 211 12.36 -48.39 -1.61
CA PHE A 211 11.33 -47.45 -1.19
C PHE A 211 10.01 -47.69 -1.94
N LEU A 212 10.06 -47.79 -3.27
CA LEU A 212 8.90 -48.11 -4.11
C LEU A 212 8.27 -49.46 -3.77
N ASN A 213 9.10 -50.49 -3.55
CA ASN A 213 8.64 -51.81 -3.15
C ASN A 213 7.95 -51.82 -1.78
N THR A 214 8.37 -50.91 -0.88
CA THR A 214 7.71 -50.75 0.41
C THR A 214 6.31 -50.16 0.26
N LEU A 215 6.15 -49.13 -0.57
CA LEU A 215 4.83 -48.57 -0.88
C LEU A 215 3.92 -49.60 -1.54
N ASP A 216 4.45 -50.43 -2.44
CA ASP A 216 3.70 -51.55 -3.01
C ASP A 216 3.24 -52.53 -1.94
N ALA A 217 4.09 -52.86 -0.97
CA ALA A 217 3.76 -53.79 0.10
C ALA A 217 2.59 -53.31 0.96
N ILE A 218 2.47 -52.00 1.18
CA ILE A 218 1.43 -51.38 1.99
C ILE A 218 0.15 -51.16 1.18
N PHE A 219 0.24 -50.50 0.02
CA PHE A 219 -0.95 -50.03 -0.71
C PHE A 219 -1.44 -51.00 -1.78
N ILE A 220 -0.55 -51.73 -2.46
CA ILE A 220 -0.88 -52.43 -3.72
C ILE A 220 -0.96 -53.96 -3.56
N ARG A 221 0.05 -54.60 -2.96
CA ARG A 221 0.16 -56.06 -2.83
C ARG A 221 -0.92 -56.73 -1.96
N PRO A 222 -1.42 -56.15 -0.85
CA PRO A 222 -2.44 -56.80 -0.05
C PRO A 222 -3.69 -57.03 -0.91
N LYS A 223 -4.39 -58.16 -0.80
CA LYS A 223 -5.60 -58.42 -1.62
C LYS A 223 -6.83 -57.67 -1.11
N ALA A 224 -6.96 -57.54 0.21
CA ALA A 224 -7.97 -56.73 0.89
C ALA A 224 -7.25 -55.93 1.99
N TRP A 225 -7.71 -54.70 2.24
CA TRP A 225 -7.16 -53.88 3.32
C TRP A 225 -7.80 -54.27 4.66
N THR A 226 -6.97 -54.61 5.64
CA THR A 226 -7.40 -54.83 7.04
C THR A 226 -7.24 -53.58 7.89
N TRP A 227 -6.48 -52.60 7.39
CA TRP A 227 -6.21 -51.33 8.06
C TRP A 227 -7.39 -50.37 7.93
N THR A 228 -7.61 -49.61 8.99
CA THR A 228 -8.56 -48.49 8.99
C THR A 228 -7.95 -47.26 8.29
N GLU A 229 -8.78 -46.25 8.01
CA GLU A 229 -8.28 -44.99 7.44
C GLU A 229 -7.21 -44.34 8.32
N ASP A 230 -7.40 -44.33 9.64
CA ASP A 230 -6.44 -43.78 10.60
C ASP A 230 -5.11 -44.55 10.59
N ASP A 231 -5.14 -45.88 10.46
CA ASP A 231 -3.93 -46.71 10.36
C ASP A 231 -3.11 -46.31 9.11
N PHE A 232 -3.75 -46.03 7.97
CA PHE A 232 -3.06 -45.58 6.76
C PHE A 232 -2.51 -44.17 6.87
N LEU A 233 -3.25 -43.23 7.48
CA LEU A 233 -2.79 -41.86 7.68
C LEU A 233 -1.55 -41.82 8.57
N VAL A 234 -1.60 -42.53 9.69
CA VAL A 234 -0.48 -42.70 10.61
C VAL A 234 0.69 -43.37 9.89
N ALA A 235 0.47 -44.44 9.13
CA ALA A 235 1.54 -45.06 8.34
C ALA A 235 2.18 -44.08 7.32
N LEU A 236 1.39 -43.22 6.64
CA LEU A 236 1.93 -42.20 5.73
C LEU A 236 2.80 -41.17 6.44
N ASP A 237 2.44 -40.75 7.65
CA ASP A 237 3.23 -39.81 8.44
C ASP A 237 4.58 -40.44 8.87
N GLN A 238 4.62 -41.74 9.18
CA GLN A 238 5.88 -42.47 9.44
C GLN A 238 6.76 -42.62 8.21
N LEU A 239 6.13 -42.83 7.05
CA LEU A 239 6.84 -43.00 5.79
C LEU A 239 7.53 -41.71 5.36
N ALA A 240 6.98 -40.55 5.74
CA ALA A 240 7.52 -39.21 5.44
C ALA A 240 8.06 -39.14 4.01
N ILE A 241 7.15 -39.37 3.05
CA ILE A 241 7.49 -39.64 1.65
C ILE A 241 8.21 -38.45 1.00
N ASP A 242 7.77 -37.24 1.30
CA ASP A 242 8.37 -35.98 0.88
C ASP A 242 9.78 -35.78 1.43
N PHE A 243 10.01 -36.04 2.73
CA PHE A 243 11.34 -35.97 3.34
C PHE A 243 12.31 -36.97 2.71
N ASN A 244 11.90 -38.24 2.60
CA ASN A 244 12.73 -39.28 1.97
C ASN A 244 12.98 -39.00 0.49
N TYR A 245 11.97 -38.48 -0.23
CA TYR A 245 12.12 -38.07 -1.63
C TYR A 245 13.18 -36.99 -1.79
N ASN A 246 13.13 -35.92 -0.97
CA ASN A 246 14.10 -34.83 -1.05
C ASN A 246 15.54 -35.33 -0.81
N ARG A 247 15.76 -36.16 0.23
CA ARG A 247 17.09 -36.74 0.50
C ARG A 247 17.59 -37.63 -0.64
N LEU A 248 16.70 -38.41 -1.26
CA LEU A 248 17.04 -39.25 -2.41
C LEU A 248 17.46 -38.39 -3.60
N VAL A 249 16.73 -37.32 -3.90
CA VAL A 249 17.06 -36.39 -4.99
C VAL A 249 18.36 -35.64 -4.69
N ASP A 250 18.57 -35.16 -3.46
CA ASP A 250 19.81 -34.46 -3.03
C ASP A 250 21.05 -35.35 -3.14
N SER A 251 20.91 -36.66 -2.94
CA SER A 251 22.02 -37.62 -3.04
C SER A 251 22.62 -37.77 -4.45
N VAL A 252 21.97 -37.19 -5.45
CA VAL A 252 22.30 -37.33 -6.87
C VAL A 252 23.17 -36.18 -7.36
N ASP A 253 24.31 -36.50 -7.95
CA ASP A 253 25.27 -35.53 -8.50
C ASP A 253 24.68 -34.75 -9.72
N PRO A 254 24.73 -33.40 -9.73
CA PRO A 254 24.21 -32.58 -10.83
C PRO A 254 24.93 -32.80 -12.17
N ASP A 255 26.21 -33.19 -12.18
CA ASP A 255 27.06 -33.16 -13.38
C ASP A 255 26.85 -34.32 -14.36
N GLN A 256 25.99 -35.30 -14.03
CA GLN A 256 25.76 -36.49 -14.86
C GLN A 256 24.35 -36.49 -15.48
N GLN A 257 24.23 -36.50 -16.81
CA GLN A 257 22.92 -36.52 -17.49
C GLN A 257 22.07 -37.77 -17.15
N VAL A 258 22.72 -38.91 -16.89
CA VAL A 258 22.09 -40.18 -16.43
C VAL A 258 21.39 -40.03 -15.07
N SER A 259 21.83 -39.06 -14.26
CA SER A 259 21.23 -38.73 -12.96
C SER A 259 19.82 -38.16 -13.08
N CYS A 260 19.60 -37.25 -14.04
CA CYS A 260 18.31 -36.57 -14.23
C CYS A 260 17.23 -37.57 -14.68
N GLU A 261 17.53 -38.41 -15.67
CA GLU A 261 16.60 -39.45 -16.15
C GLU A 261 16.23 -40.45 -15.04
N THR A 262 17.20 -40.79 -14.19
CA THR A 262 16.96 -41.69 -13.05
C THR A 262 16.00 -41.06 -12.03
N VAL A 263 16.17 -39.77 -11.74
CA VAL A 263 15.28 -39.01 -10.84
C VAL A 263 13.88 -38.86 -11.43
N LEU A 264 13.76 -38.49 -12.70
CA LEU A 264 12.47 -38.36 -13.38
C LEU A 264 11.71 -39.69 -13.43
N LYS A 265 12.41 -40.78 -13.79
CA LYS A 265 11.82 -42.12 -13.80
C LYS A 265 11.34 -42.54 -12.41
N PHE A 266 12.17 -42.37 -11.39
CA PHE A 266 11.78 -42.68 -10.01
C PHE A 266 10.56 -41.86 -9.57
N SER A 267 10.54 -40.57 -9.89
CA SER A 267 9.43 -39.67 -9.58
C SER A 267 8.13 -40.12 -10.25
N GLN A 268 8.21 -40.52 -11.52
CA GLN A 268 7.08 -41.06 -12.26
C GLN A 268 6.57 -42.37 -11.65
N ASP A 269 7.47 -43.29 -11.32
CA ASP A 269 7.11 -44.57 -10.70
C ASP A 269 6.48 -44.38 -9.31
N LEU A 270 6.98 -43.41 -8.55
CA LEU A 270 6.45 -43.04 -7.24
C LEU A 270 5.02 -42.48 -7.37
N ILE A 271 4.82 -41.48 -8.24
CA ILE A 271 3.49 -40.90 -8.47
C ILE A 271 2.53 -41.95 -9.00
N ASN A 272 2.94 -42.81 -9.94
CA ASN A 272 2.10 -43.88 -10.46
C ASN A 272 1.59 -44.81 -9.33
N LYS A 273 2.46 -45.16 -8.36
CA LYS A 273 2.05 -45.98 -7.21
C LYS A 273 1.11 -45.24 -6.27
N LEU A 274 1.37 -43.97 -5.98
CA LEU A 274 0.49 -43.15 -5.14
C LEU A 274 -0.87 -42.94 -5.80
N MET A 275 -0.91 -42.68 -7.11
CA MET A 275 -2.14 -42.56 -7.89
C MET A 275 -2.91 -43.89 -7.92
N GLN A 276 -2.22 -45.04 -8.06
CA GLN A 276 -2.87 -46.35 -7.96
C GLN A 276 -3.44 -46.61 -6.55
N ALA A 277 -2.73 -46.20 -5.50
CA ALA A 277 -3.22 -46.28 -4.12
C ALA A 277 -4.50 -45.45 -3.94
N MET A 278 -4.54 -44.23 -4.49
CA MET A 278 -5.73 -43.37 -4.48
C MET A 278 -6.92 -43.97 -5.23
N HIS A 279 -6.71 -44.58 -6.39
CA HIS A 279 -7.76 -45.27 -7.15
C HIS A 279 -8.34 -46.44 -6.34
N ARG A 280 -7.48 -47.14 -5.60
CA ARG A 280 -7.87 -48.30 -4.79
C ARG A 280 -8.65 -47.93 -3.52
N SER A 281 -8.35 -46.78 -2.91
CA SER A 281 -9.03 -46.35 -1.67
C SER A 281 -10.53 -46.06 -1.82
N GLY A 282 -10.98 -45.74 -3.03
CA GLY A 282 -12.39 -45.46 -3.33
C GLY A 282 -13.00 -44.34 -2.44
N GLU A 283 -14.33 -44.24 -2.43
CA GLU A 283 -15.08 -43.22 -1.68
C GLU A 283 -15.05 -43.43 -0.14
N ALA A 284 -14.58 -44.60 0.32
CA ALA A 284 -14.64 -44.99 1.73
C ALA A 284 -13.55 -44.36 2.62
N MET A 285 -12.45 -43.86 2.03
CA MET A 285 -11.29 -43.30 2.75
C MET A 285 -10.89 -41.91 2.22
N ASN A 286 -11.77 -40.93 2.40
CA ASN A 286 -11.62 -39.59 1.82
C ASN A 286 -10.42 -38.78 2.36
N SER A 287 -10.08 -38.94 3.64
CA SER A 287 -8.93 -38.28 4.27
C SER A 287 -7.61 -38.87 3.74
N LEU A 288 -7.57 -40.20 3.55
CA LEU A 288 -6.42 -40.87 2.93
C LEU A 288 -6.18 -40.38 1.50
N VAL A 289 -7.23 -40.34 0.67
CA VAL A 289 -7.14 -39.82 -0.70
C VAL A 289 -6.63 -38.38 -0.72
N LYS A 290 -7.12 -37.53 0.19
CA LYS A 290 -6.65 -36.15 0.30
C LYS A 290 -5.18 -36.06 0.66
N ARG A 291 -4.71 -36.87 1.62
CA ARG A 291 -3.31 -36.89 2.07
C ARG A 291 -2.38 -37.36 0.95
N LEU A 292 -2.73 -38.46 0.27
CA LEU A 292 -1.98 -38.98 -0.87
C LEU A 292 -1.89 -37.96 -2.01
N ALA A 293 -3.01 -37.29 -2.34
CA ALA A 293 -3.02 -36.24 -3.36
C ALA A 293 -2.13 -35.05 -3.00
N GLN A 294 -2.12 -34.61 -1.73
CA GLN A 294 -1.20 -33.57 -1.25
C GLN A 294 0.25 -34.00 -1.39
N THR A 295 0.59 -35.23 -1.03
CA THR A 295 1.95 -35.77 -1.19
C THR A 295 2.37 -35.80 -2.66
N VAL A 296 1.48 -36.21 -3.57
CA VAL A 296 1.74 -36.23 -5.02
C VAL A 296 2.02 -34.81 -5.55
N VAL A 297 1.23 -33.81 -5.15
CA VAL A 297 1.48 -32.41 -5.53
C VAL A 297 2.78 -31.87 -4.92
N GLN A 298 3.10 -32.26 -3.68
CA GLN A 298 4.34 -31.85 -3.02
C GLN A 298 5.57 -32.45 -3.73
N ILE A 299 5.51 -33.73 -4.13
CA ILE A 299 6.58 -34.38 -4.90
C ILE A 299 6.81 -33.66 -6.23
N SER A 300 5.75 -33.26 -6.95
CA SER A 300 5.93 -32.54 -8.22
C SER A 300 6.58 -31.18 -8.02
N ILE A 301 6.25 -30.44 -6.94
CA ILE A 301 6.92 -29.18 -6.59
C ILE A 301 8.40 -29.42 -6.28
N LEU A 302 8.72 -30.40 -5.42
CA LEU A 302 10.10 -30.74 -5.06
C LEU A 302 10.94 -31.15 -6.29
N LEU A 303 10.35 -31.91 -7.22
CA LEU A 303 11.01 -32.28 -8.47
C LEU A 303 11.36 -31.06 -9.32
N ILE A 304 10.42 -30.14 -9.51
CA ILE A 304 10.65 -28.93 -10.32
C ILE A 304 11.69 -28.02 -9.66
N ASP A 305 11.61 -27.84 -8.34
CA ASP A 305 12.60 -27.06 -7.58
C ASP A 305 14.00 -27.68 -7.71
N ALA A 306 14.13 -29.00 -7.61
CA ALA A 306 15.40 -29.71 -7.77
C ALA A 306 15.96 -29.63 -9.20
N ILE A 307 15.11 -29.72 -10.23
CA ILE A 307 15.52 -29.53 -11.64
C ILE A 307 16.07 -28.12 -11.85
N ALA A 308 15.42 -27.11 -11.28
CA ALA A 308 15.85 -25.72 -11.36
C ALA A 308 17.16 -25.47 -10.59
N GLU A 309 17.30 -25.99 -9.36
CA GLU A 309 18.51 -25.85 -8.54
C GLU A 309 19.72 -26.51 -9.18
N LYS A 310 19.54 -27.69 -9.79
CA LYS A 310 20.61 -28.45 -10.44
C LYS A 310 20.86 -28.06 -11.90
N GLY A 311 20.03 -27.18 -12.47
CA GLY A 311 20.18 -26.68 -13.83
C GLY A 311 20.01 -27.74 -14.94
N TRP A 312 19.18 -28.76 -14.74
CA TRP A 312 18.99 -29.83 -15.72
C TRP A 312 18.09 -29.41 -16.90
N GLU A 313 18.59 -29.56 -18.13
CA GLU A 313 17.83 -29.27 -19.36
C GLU A 313 16.97 -30.48 -19.79
N CYS A 314 15.76 -30.61 -19.24
CA CYS A 314 14.88 -31.78 -19.43
C CYS A 314 13.42 -31.44 -19.76
N GLN A 315 13.16 -30.33 -20.45
CA GLN A 315 11.81 -29.77 -20.64
C GLN A 315 10.79 -30.76 -21.23
N ASP A 316 11.15 -31.56 -22.24
CA ASP A 316 10.21 -32.52 -22.86
C ASP A 316 9.74 -33.61 -21.87
N GLN A 317 10.64 -34.04 -20.98
CA GLN A 317 10.34 -35.06 -19.98
C GLN A 317 9.52 -34.48 -18.83
N VAL A 318 9.80 -33.22 -18.46
CA VAL A 318 8.97 -32.45 -17.51
C VAL A 318 7.57 -32.26 -18.07
N ASP A 319 7.44 -31.92 -19.35
CA ASP A 319 6.15 -31.74 -20.03
C ASP A 319 5.32 -33.03 -20.03
N ASP A 320 5.93 -34.16 -20.35
CA ASP A 320 5.26 -35.48 -20.32
C ASP A 320 4.84 -35.86 -18.88
N PHE A 321 5.77 -35.75 -17.92
CA PHE A 321 5.50 -36.02 -16.50
C PHE A 321 4.34 -35.18 -15.95
N MET A 322 4.39 -33.86 -16.17
CA MET A 322 3.37 -32.93 -15.68
C MET A 322 2.04 -33.13 -16.38
N SER A 323 2.04 -33.40 -17.70
CA SER A 323 0.81 -33.68 -18.45
C SER A 323 0.14 -34.97 -17.94
N GLN A 324 0.91 -36.04 -17.71
CA GLN A 324 0.40 -37.29 -17.15
C GLN A 324 -0.18 -37.08 -15.75
N LEU A 325 0.50 -36.29 -14.91
CA LEU A 325 0.02 -35.94 -13.57
C LEU A 325 -1.33 -35.21 -13.62
N ILE A 326 -1.44 -34.16 -14.45
CA ILE A 326 -2.65 -33.36 -14.59
C ILE A 326 -3.80 -34.22 -15.13
N PHE A 327 -3.55 -35.05 -16.14
CA PHE A 327 -4.57 -35.94 -16.69
C PHE A 327 -4.97 -37.03 -15.69
N GLY A 328 -4.03 -37.56 -14.90
CA GLY A 328 -4.33 -38.51 -13.83
C GLY A 328 -5.27 -37.92 -12.77
N PHE A 329 -5.01 -36.69 -12.31
CA PHE A 329 -5.93 -36.01 -11.39
C PHE A 329 -7.27 -35.65 -12.03
N TYR A 330 -7.25 -35.31 -13.32
CA TYR A 330 -8.46 -35.02 -14.07
C TYR A 330 -9.33 -36.26 -14.30
N ASP A 331 -8.75 -37.45 -14.44
CA ASP A 331 -9.50 -38.70 -14.63
C ASP A 331 -10.07 -39.24 -13.31
N LEU A 332 -9.52 -38.84 -12.16
CA LEU A 332 -10.02 -39.11 -10.79
C LEU A 332 -11.28 -38.32 -10.39
N LYS A 333 -12.18 -38.01 -11.35
CA LYS A 333 -13.30 -37.08 -11.16
C LYS A 333 -14.26 -37.48 -10.03
N ASP A 334 -14.51 -38.78 -9.91
CA ASP A 334 -15.50 -39.32 -8.96
C ASP A 334 -14.98 -39.29 -7.51
N ASN A 335 -13.66 -39.28 -7.30
CA ASN A 335 -13.02 -39.29 -5.98
C ASN A 335 -12.51 -37.90 -5.52
N GLY A 336 -12.90 -36.81 -6.20
CA GLY A 336 -12.53 -35.45 -5.80
C GLY A 336 -11.12 -34.99 -6.22
N GLY A 337 -10.48 -35.64 -7.21
CA GLY A 337 -9.13 -35.27 -7.68
C GLY A 337 -9.00 -33.83 -8.17
N TRP A 338 -10.10 -33.23 -8.63
CA TRP A 338 -10.17 -31.84 -9.07
C TRP A 338 -9.82 -30.81 -7.98
N PHE A 339 -9.95 -31.15 -6.69
CA PHE A 339 -9.59 -30.26 -5.58
C PHE A 339 -8.10 -29.85 -5.63
N PHE A 340 -7.25 -30.72 -6.19
CA PHE A 340 -5.80 -30.58 -6.18
C PHE A 340 -5.24 -29.95 -7.46
N LEU A 341 -6.01 -29.93 -8.55
CA LEU A 341 -5.58 -29.37 -9.84
C LEU A 341 -5.05 -27.93 -9.74
N PRO A 342 -5.68 -26.99 -8.99
CA PRO A 342 -5.15 -25.63 -8.86
C PRO A 342 -3.77 -25.54 -8.20
N ASN A 343 -3.37 -26.55 -7.42
CA ASN A 343 -2.12 -26.53 -6.67
C ASN A 343 -0.91 -27.05 -7.48
N ILE A 344 -1.13 -27.46 -8.74
CA ILE A 344 -0.08 -27.97 -9.62
C ILE A 344 0.80 -26.81 -10.12
N PRO A 345 2.14 -26.96 -10.18
CA PRO A 345 3.05 -25.91 -10.66
C PRO A 345 3.04 -25.77 -12.19
N PHE A 346 2.00 -25.13 -12.75
CA PHE A 346 1.84 -24.95 -14.22
C PHE A 346 2.98 -24.18 -14.90
N LYS A 347 3.75 -23.38 -14.15
CA LYS A 347 4.93 -22.65 -14.67
C LYS A 347 6.03 -23.57 -15.20
N ALA A 348 6.06 -24.84 -14.76
CA ALA A 348 7.02 -25.83 -15.21
C ALA A 348 6.76 -26.33 -16.64
N LEU A 349 5.54 -26.19 -17.16
CA LEU A 349 5.18 -26.64 -18.50
C LEU A 349 5.71 -25.70 -19.58
N SER A 350 6.15 -26.25 -20.71
CA SER A 350 6.31 -25.45 -21.91
C SER A 350 4.96 -24.90 -22.38
N ILE A 351 4.99 -23.80 -23.13
CA ILE A 351 3.78 -23.18 -23.69
C ILE A 351 3.03 -24.18 -24.60
N HIS A 352 3.75 -25.08 -25.29
CA HIS A 352 3.12 -26.09 -26.14
C HIS A 352 2.40 -27.15 -25.30
N ALA A 353 3.02 -27.66 -24.23
CA ALA A 353 2.37 -28.61 -23.33
C ALA A 353 1.19 -27.97 -22.59
N LEU A 354 1.30 -26.69 -22.20
CA LEU A 354 0.22 -25.93 -21.58
C LEU A 354 -0.99 -25.78 -22.51
N TRP A 355 -0.77 -25.58 -23.82
CA TRP A 355 -1.84 -25.61 -24.83
C TRP A 355 -2.55 -26.97 -24.85
N LEU A 356 -1.81 -28.08 -24.92
CA LEU A 356 -2.38 -29.43 -24.95
C LEU A 356 -3.19 -29.74 -23.68
N VAL A 357 -2.68 -29.33 -22.51
CA VAL A 357 -3.41 -29.42 -21.24
C VAL A 357 -4.70 -28.61 -21.30
N THR A 358 -4.65 -27.36 -21.78
CA THR A 358 -5.82 -26.47 -21.92
C THR A 358 -6.90 -27.11 -22.80
N VAL A 359 -6.52 -27.58 -23.98
CA VAL A 359 -7.42 -28.24 -24.95
C VAL A 359 -8.12 -29.46 -24.34
N ARG A 360 -7.37 -30.28 -23.59
CA ARG A 360 -7.92 -31.48 -22.93
C ARG A 360 -8.80 -31.15 -21.74
N MET A 361 -8.43 -30.20 -20.89
CA MET A 361 -9.25 -29.73 -19.76
C MET A 361 -10.62 -29.20 -20.24
N LEU A 362 -10.61 -28.40 -21.32
CA LEU A 362 -11.80 -27.81 -21.92
C LEU A 362 -12.57 -28.76 -22.85
N GLN A 363 -12.05 -29.98 -23.09
CA GLN A 363 -12.63 -30.99 -23.97
C GLN A 363 -12.87 -30.50 -25.42
N LEU A 364 -11.94 -29.73 -25.96
CA LEU A 364 -12.02 -29.18 -27.32
C LEU A 364 -11.63 -30.27 -28.34
N LYS A 365 -12.61 -30.75 -29.12
CA LYS A 365 -12.41 -31.87 -30.07
C LYS A 365 -11.58 -31.53 -31.30
N ASP A 366 -11.64 -30.29 -31.76
CA ASP A 366 -11.15 -29.88 -33.08
C ASP A 366 -9.84 -29.05 -33.00
N ALA A 367 -9.31 -28.81 -31.79
CA ALA A 367 -8.22 -27.85 -31.53
C ALA A 367 -6.88 -28.51 -31.13
N THR A 368 -6.51 -29.64 -31.74
CA THR A 368 -5.24 -30.31 -31.40
C THR A 368 -4.01 -29.59 -31.96
N THR A 369 -4.14 -28.88 -33.07
CA THR A 369 -3.07 -28.05 -33.62
C THR A 369 -3.09 -26.64 -33.02
N PRO A 370 -1.95 -26.10 -32.58
CA PRO A 370 -1.89 -24.74 -32.05
C PRO A 370 -2.25 -23.71 -33.13
N PRO A 371 -3.00 -22.64 -32.79
CA PRO A 371 -3.36 -21.58 -33.72
C PRO A 371 -2.12 -20.81 -34.21
N GLY A 372 -2.17 -20.34 -35.47
CA GLY A 372 -1.07 -19.61 -36.10
C GLY A 372 -1.04 -18.12 -35.76
N SER A 373 -2.20 -17.55 -35.42
CA SER A 373 -2.37 -16.15 -35.02
C SER A 373 -3.46 -16.02 -33.94
N LEU A 374 -3.37 -14.97 -33.13
CA LEU A 374 -4.45 -14.59 -32.22
C LEU A 374 -5.74 -14.22 -32.97
N ASN A 375 -5.62 -13.62 -34.14
CA ASN A 375 -6.78 -13.28 -34.96
C ASN A 375 -7.52 -14.54 -35.44
N ASP A 376 -6.81 -15.62 -35.76
CA ASP A 376 -7.43 -16.89 -36.15
C ASP A 376 -8.36 -17.41 -35.03
N VAL A 377 -8.00 -17.19 -33.76
CA VAL A 377 -8.81 -17.59 -32.60
C VAL A 377 -10.00 -16.65 -32.37
N LEU A 378 -9.84 -15.37 -32.66
CA LEU A 378 -10.87 -14.35 -32.44
C LEU A 378 -11.89 -14.26 -33.59
N ASP A 379 -11.46 -14.47 -34.84
CA ASP A 379 -12.27 -14.30 -36.05
C ASP A 379 -13.04 -15.58 -36.47
N ASP A 380 -12.49 -16.80 -36.28
CA ASP A 380 -13.11 -18.07 -36.72
C ASP A 380 -14.16 -18.66 -35.72
N HIS A 381 -14.72 -17.81 -34.85
CA HIS A 381 -15.51 -18.16 -33.66
C HIS A 381 -14.70 -18.91 -32.59
N LEU A 382 -14.52 -18.24 -31.45
CA LEU A 382 -13.94 -18.79 -30.22
C LEU A 382 -14.47 -20.20 -29.89
N PRO A 383 -13.63 -21.07 -29.28
CA PRO A 383 -13.89 -22.50 -29.20
C PRO A 383 -15.21 -22.86 -28.51
N ASN A 384 -15.86 -23.91 -29.01
CA ASN A 384 -17.12 -24.40 -28.45
C ASN A 384 -16.90 -25.10 -27.09
N ILE A 385 -17.24 -24.40 -26.01
CA ILE A 385 -17.10 -24.89 -24.63
C ILE A 385 -18.32 -25.64 -24.07
N THR A 386 -19.34 -25.95 -24.89
CA THR A 386 -20.62 -26.54 -24.42
C THR A 386 -20.42 -27.83 -23.61
N ARG A 387 -19.43 -28.65 -23.98
CA ARG A 387 -19.10 -29.90 -23.26
C ARG A 387 -18.57 -29.62 -21.86
N PHE A 388 -17.69 -28.63 -21.75
CA PHE A 388 -17.14 -28.18 -20.49
C PHE A 388 -18.25 -27.61 -19.60
N GLN A 389 -19.13 -26.76 -20.15
CA GLN A 389 -20.31 -26.24 -19.43
C GLN A 389 -21.20 -27.38 -18.91
N TYR A 390 -21.51 -28.38 -19.74
CA TYR A 390 -22.31 -29.53 -19.31
C TYR A 390 -21.67 -30.28 -18.13
N GLN A 391 -20.35 -30.41 -18.12
CA GLN A 391 -19.62 -30.99 -16.99
C GLN A 391 -19.80 -30.15 -15.71
N LEU A 392 -19.72 -28.82 -15.82
CA LEU A 392 -19.89 -27.91 -14.69
C LEU A 392 -21.31 -27.93 -14.12
N HIS A 393 -22.33 -28.04 -14.98
CA HIS A 393 -23.73 -28.21 -14.56
C HIS A 393 -23.93 -29.50 -13.78
N GLY A 394 -23.20 -30.57 -14.12
CA GLY A 394 -23.27 -31.85 -13.41
C GLY A 394 -22.65 -31.84 -12.02
N ASN A 395 -21.61 -31.01 -11.78
CA ASN A 395 -20.96 -30.89 -10.48
C ASN A 395 -20.39 -29.47 -10.27
N GLN A 396 -21.18 -28.62 -9.62
CA GLN A 396 -20.80 -27.22 -9.35
C GLN A 396 -19.58 -27.10 -8.43
N MET A 397 -19.41 -28.01 -7.47
CA MET A 397 -18.24 -28.01 -6.58
C MET A 397 -16.95 -28.25 -7.35
N GLN A 398 -16.97 -29.18 -8.31
CA GLN A 398 -15.86 -29.38 -9.24
C GLN A 398 -15.53 -28.09 -10.01
N GLY A 399 -16.55 -27.32 -10.40
CA GLY A 399 -16.37 -26.09 -11.15
C GLY A 399 -15.50 -25.04 -10.47
N TYR A 400 -15.64 -24.81 -9.16
CA TYR A 400 -14.80 -23.82 -8.46
C TYR A 400 -13.31 -24.10 -8.63
N PHE A 401 -12.90 -25.36 -8.48
CA PHE A 401 -11.50 -25.75 -8.61
C PHE A 401 -11.04 -25.77 -10.06
N MET A 402 -11.89 -26.19 -11.00
CA MET A 402 -11.53 -26.14 -12.42
C MET A 402 -11.33 -24.70 -12.93
N LEU A 403 -12.18 -23.75 -12.52
CA LEU A 403 -12.03 -22.35 -12.92
C LEU A 403 -10.79 -21.70 -12.30
N ASN A 404 -10.45 -22.05 -11.05
CA ASN A 404 -9.18 -21.62 -10.42
C ASN A 404 -7.96 -22.26 -11.09
N CYS A 405 -8.05 -23.52 -11.51
CA CYS A 405 -7.00 -24.19 -12.30
C CYS A 405 -6.74 -23.45 -13.62
N LEU A 406 -7.79 -23.13 -14.38
CA LEU A 406 -7.67 -22.35 -15.61
C LEU A 406 -7.07 -20.95 -15.34
N THR A 407 -7.47 -20.31 -14.26
CA THR A 407 -6.90 -19.01 -13.83
C THR A 407 -5.39 -19.14 -13.58
N ASN A 408 -4.95 -20.16 -12.84
CA ASN A 408 -3.53 -20.41 -12.57
C ASN A 408 -2.72 -20.75 -13.83
N MET A 409 -3.34 -21.40 -14.82
CA MET A 409 -2.72 -21.64 -16.13
C MET A 409 -2.55 -20.34 -16.93
N ALA A 410 -3.49 -19.41 -16.86
CA ALA A 410 -3.36 -18.12 -17.52
C ALA A 410 -2.32 -17.21 -16.82
N THR A 411 -2.30 -17.21 -15.48
CA THR A 411 -1.41 -16.33 -14.71
C THR A 411 0.03 -16.85 -14.62
N CYS A 412 0.30 -18.13 -14.90
CA CYS A 412 1.67 -18.66 -14.97
C CYS A 412 2.42 -18.24 -16.24
N ILE A 413 1.70 -17.82 -17.28
CA ILE A 413 2.28 -17.30 -18.53
C ILE A 413 2.90 -15.92 -18.24
N PRO A 414 4.16 -15.65 -18.63
CA PRO A 414 4.80 -14.35 -18.44
C PRO A 414 4.04 -13.20 -19.09
N SER A 415 4.07 -12.01 -18.49
CA SER A 415 3.46 -10.79 -19.04
C SER A 415 4.15 -10.32 -20.33
N GLY A 416 3.46 -9.51 -21.14
CA GLY A 416 4.02 -8.88 -22.34
C GLY A 416 3.87 -9.72 -23.63
N VAL A 417 2.98 -10.73 -23.62
CA VAL A 417 2.73 -11.60 -24.79
C VAL A 417 2.12 -10.86 -25.99
N ASP A 418 1.55 -9.69 -25.75
CA ASP A 418 0.86 -8.82 -26.71
C ASP A 418 1.74 -7.67 -27.25
N GLU A 419 2.99 -7.56 -26.82
CA GLU A 419 3.90 -6.51 -27.30
C GLU A 419 4.29 -6.72 -28.78
N ILE A 420 4.47 -5.62 -29.52
CA ILE A 420 4.73 -5.65 -30.98
C ILE A 420 5.97 -6.50 -31.33
N GLY A 421 7.00 -6.51 -30.48
CA GLY A 421 8.18 -7.35 -30.65
C GLY A 421 7.91 -8.84 -30.43
N ALA A 422 6.95 -9.17 -29.56
CA ALA A 422 6.55 -10.51 -29.20
C ALA A 422 5.52 -11.11 -30.18
N ILE A 423 4.70 -10.30 -30.86
CA ILE A 423 3.71 -10.75 -31.87
C ILE A 423 4.35 -11.58 -33.00
N ASN A 424 5.63 -11.32 -33.31
CA ASN A 424 6.36 -12.07 -34.34
C ASN A 424 6.99 -13.37 -33.84
N ASP A 425 6.93 -13.67 -32.53
CA ASP A 425 7.39 -14.91 -31.94
C ASP A 425 6.25 -15.93 -31.86
N PRO A 426 6.34 -17.10 -32.53
CA PRO A 426 5.32 -18.15 -32.47
C PRO A 426 4.96 -18.58 -31.04
N LYS A 427 5.92 -18.55 -30.10
CA LYS A 427 5.69 -18.94 -28.70
C LYS A 427 4.84 -17.90 -27.96
N SER A 428 5.08 -16.61 -28.19
CA SER A 428 4.27 -15.54 -27.63
C SER A 428 2.85 -15.54 -28.19
N THR A 429 2.70 -15.75 -29.50
CA THR A 429 1.38 -15.86 -30.14
C THR A 429 0.56 -17.01 -29.56
N LEU A 430 1.15 -18.20 -29.39
CA LEU A 430 0.47 -19.32 -28.74
C LEU A 430 0.11 -18.99 -27.28
N SER A 431 0.98 -18.29 -26.56
CA SER A 431 0.72 -17.84 -25.19
C SER A 431 -0.50 -16.90 -25.12
N ALA A 432 -0.57 -15.91 -26.00
CA ALA A 432 -1.72 -15.00 -26.11
C ALA A 432 -3.01 -15.76 -26.45
N CYS A 433 -2.95 -16.76 -27.34
CA CYS A 433 -4.08 -17.62 -27.68
C CYS A 433 -4.59 -18.43 -26.48
N ILE A 434 -3.70 -19.04 -25.69
CA ILE A 434 -4.06 -19.76 -24.46
C ILE A 434 -4.80 -18.83 -23.50
N VAL A 435 -4.22 -17.65 -23.23
CA VAL A 435 -4.81 -16.65 -22.32
C VAL A 435 -6.19 -16.20 -22.83
N ALA A 436 -6.34 -15.96 -24.13
CA ALA A 436 -7.61 -15.55 -24.73
C ALA A 436 -8.68 -16.65 -24.64
N VAL A 437 -8.34 -17.91 -24.95
CA VAL A 437 -9.26 -19.06 -24.85
C VAL A 437 -9.72 -19.30 -23.42
N ILE A 438 -8.79 -19.25 -22.46
CA ILE A 438 -9.11 -19.38 -21.04
C ILE A 438 -10.02 -18.24 -20.59
N SER A 439 -9.66 -17.00 -20.91
CA SER A 439 -10.43 -15.81 -20.53
C SER A 439 -11.85 -15.84 -21.12
N TYR A 440 -12.00 -16.26 -22.38
CA TYR A 440 -13.30 -16.45 -23.01
C TYR A 440 -14.13 -17.53 -22.31
N THR A 441 -13.50 -18.65 -21.97
CA THR A 441 -14.16 -19.74 -21.24
C THR A 441 -14.71 -19.25 -19.90
N LEU A 442 -13.87 -18.57 -19.12
CA LEU A 442 -14.25 -17.99 -17.83
C LEU A 442 -15.39 -16.98 -17.99
N PHE A 443 -15.30 -16.10 -19.00
CA PHE A 443 -16.33 -15.10 -19.29
C PHE A 443 -17.68 -15.75 -19.63
N THR A 444 -17.69 -16.71 -20.55
CA THR A 444 -18.93 -17.37 -21.00
C THR A 444 -19.58 -18.17 -19.87
N VAL A 445 -18.81 -18.88 -19.05
CA VAL A 445 -19.33 -19.63 -17.89
C VAL A 445 -19.92 -18.70 -16.83
N ALA A 446 -19.23 -17.61 -16.48
CA ALA A 446 -19.60 -16.78 -15.32
C ALA A 446 -20.50 -15.58 -15.66
N PHE A 447 -20.64 -15.19 -16.92
CA PHE A 447 -21.40 -13.99 -17.31
C PHE A 447 -22.47 -14.24 -18.38
N VAL A 448 -22.32 -15.26 -19.23
CA VAL A 448 -23.24 -15.54 -20.34
C VAL A 448 -24.21 -16.68 -20.02
N ASP A 449 -23.71 -17.82 -19.50
CA ASP A 449 -24.53 -18.95 -19.08
C ASP A 449 -25.44 -18.55 -17.91
N LYS A 450 -26.75 -18.77 -18.03
CA LYS A 450 -27.72 -18.27 -17.06
C LYS A 450 -27.63 -18.95 -15.70
N ASP A 451 -27.41 -20.26 -15.68
CA ASP A 451 -27.46 -21.04 -14.43
C ASP A 451 -26.09 -21.08 -13.75
N LEU A 452 -25.00 -21.23 -14.53
CA LEU A 452 -23.64 -21.25 -13.97
C LEU A 452 -23.21 -19.88 -13.41
N ARG A 453 -23.72 -18.79 -14.00
CA ARG A 453 -23.46 -17.42 -13.53
C ARG A 453 -23.93 -17.18 -12.09
N GLU A 454 -25.05 -17.74 -11.67
CA GLU A 454 -25.51 -17.58 -10.27
C GLU A 454 -24.54 -18.18 -9.26
N VAL A 455 -23.75 -19.16 -9.70
CA VAL A 455 -22.78 -19.88 -8.89
C VAL A 455 -21.39 -19.22 -8.95
N PHE A 456 -20.86 -18.97 -10.14
CA PHE A 456 -19.43 -18.64 -10.34
C PHE A 456 -19.12 -17.17 -10.58
N TYR A 457 -20.14 -16.30 -10.70
CA TYR A 457 -19.94 -14.89 -11.04
C TYR A 457 -18.91 -14.17 -10.15
N LYS A 458 -19.02 -14.36 -8.83
CA LYS A 458 -18.18 -13.65 -7.86
C LYS A 458 -16.72 -14.08 -7.98
N ASP A 459 -16.46 -15.39 -7.94
CA ASP A 459 -15.12 -15.95 -7.96
C ASP A 459 -14.41 -15.65 -9.29
N VAL A 460 -15.09 -15.81 -10.43
CA VAL A 460 -14.48 -15.55 -11.74
C VAL A 460 -14.21 -14.06 -11.95
N ARG A 461 -15.09 -13.18 -11.47
CA ARG A 461 -14.83 -11.73 -11.48
C ARG A 461 -13.54 -11.40 -10.71
N ASP A 462 -13.37 -11.97 -9.53
CA ASP A 462 -12.19 -11.74 -8.70
C ASP A 462 -10.92 -12.36 -9.36
N ASN A 463 -11.05 -13.51 -10.05
CA ASN A 463 -9.99 -14.13 -10.84
C ASN A 463 -9.53 -13.27 -12.04
N PHE A 464 -10.45 -12.57 -12.72
CA PHE A 464 -10.06 -11.64 -13.80
C PHE A 464 -9.17 -10.51 -13.30
N GLY A 465 -9.29 -10.10 -12.03
CA GLY A 465 -8.36 -9.15 -11.42
C GLY A 465 -6.91 -9.64 -11.42
N ALA A 466 -6.67 -10.94 -11.26
CA ALA A 466 -5.33 -11.53 -11.35
C ALA A 466 -4.86 -11.68 -12.80
N ILE A 467 -5.73 -12.19 -13.69
CA ILE A 467 -5.40 -12.40 -15.11
C ILE A 467 -5.05 -11.07 -15.79
N CYS A 468 -5.86 -10.02 -15.60
CA CYS A 468 -5.65 -8.73 -16.25
C CYS A 468 -4.43 -7.97 -15.70
N ARG A 469 -3.95 -8.27 -14.49
CA ARG A 469 -2.69 -7.72 -13.97
C ARG A 469 -1.48 -8.32 -14.68
N CYS A 470 -1.51 -9.62 -14.96
CA CYS A 470 -0.45 -10.28 -15.74
C CYS A 470 -0.56 -9.94 -17.24
N HIS A 471 -1.79 -9.86 -17.75
CA HIS A 471 -2.09 -9.74 -19.18
C HIS A 471 -3.11 -8.61 -19.46
N PRO A 472 -2.69 -7.33 -19.49
CA PRO A 472 -3.60 -6.20 -19.65
C PRO A 472 -4.44 -6.21 -20.93
N PHE A 473 -3.97 -6.80 -22.04
CA PHE A 473 -4.75 -6.89 -23.30
C PHE A 473 -6.08 -7.63 -23.15
N VAL A 474 -6.19 -8.51 -22.14
CA VAL A 474 -7.44 -9.23 -21.83
C VAL A 474 -8.57 -8.25 -21.51
N ILE A 475 -8.26 -7.06 -20.98
CA ILE A 475 -9.27 -6.02 -20.70
C ILE A 475 -9.98 -5.60 -22.00
N SER A 476 -9.26 -5.45 -23.12
CA SER A 476 -9.85 -5.15 -24.43
C SER A 476 -10.74 -6.29 -24.93
N LEU A 477 -10.37 -7.56 -24.71
CA LEU A 477 -11.21 -8.71 -25.06
C LEU A 477 -12.49 -8.76 -24.22
N LEU A 478 -12.36 -8.63 -22.91
CA LEU A 478 -13.49 -8.56 -21.98
C LEU A 478 -14.42 -7.42 -22.33
N PHE A 479 -13.90 -6.26 -22.74
CA PHE A 479 -14.70 -5.12 -23.12
C PHE A 479 -15.53 -5.39 -24.38
N ARG A 480 -14.94 -6.01 -25.41
CA ARG A 480 -15.67 -6.43 -26.62
C ARG A 480 -16.78 -7.43 -26.30
N TRP A 481 -16.46 -8.52 -25.58
CA TRP A 481 -17.45 -9.53 -25.23
C TRP A 481 -18.56 -9.00 -24.32
N THR A 482 -18.21 -8.09 -23.39
CA THR A 482 -19.19 -7.41 -22.53
C THR A 482 -20.15 -6.55 -23.35
N ALA A 483 -19.66 -5.83 -24.37
CA ALA A 483 -20.51 -5.02 -25.23
C ALA A 483 -21.45 -5.88 -26.10
N GLU A 484 -20.99 -7.04 -26.58
CA GLU A 484 -21.82 -8.02 -27.31
C GLU A 484 -22.92 -8.62 -26.43
N HIS A 485 -22.62 -8.91 -25.17
CA HIS A 485 -23.53 -9.56 -24.22
C HIS A 485 -24.22 -8.59 -23.25
N MET A 486 -24.24 -7.31 -23.59
CA MET A 486 -24.70 -6.24 -22.71
C MET A 486 -26.17 -6.39 -22.26
N ALA A 487 -27.01 -6.99 -23.10
CA ALA A 487 -28.41 -7.27 -22.79
C ALA A 487 -28.58 -8.29 -21.64
N ILE A 488 -27.59 -9.18 -21.46
CA ILE A 488 -27.61 -10.23 -20.43
C ILE A 488 -26.91 -9.75 -19.16
N MET A 489 -25.80 -9.02 -19.30
CA MET A 489 -24.98 -8.59 -18.17
C MET A 489 -25.54 -7.37 -17.44
N GLU A 490 -26.13 -6.40 -18.15
CA GLU A 490 -26.60 -5.13 -17.59
C GLU A 490 -25.61 -4.52 -16.55
N ARG A 491 -25.99 -4.43 -15.26
CA ARG A 491 -25.12 -3.88 -14.19
C ARG A 491 -23.91 -4.74 -13.85
N MET A 492 -23.93 -6.04 -14.16
CA MET A 492 -22.82 -6.96 -13.89
C MET A 492 -21.55 -6.57 -14.66
N ALA A 493 -21.73 -5.98 -15.85
CA ALA A 493 -20.65 -5.40 -16.64
C ALA A 493 -19.89 -4.35 -15.85
N LEU A 494 -20.60 -3.43 -15.19
CA LEU A 494 -19.98 -2.38 -14.39
C LEU A 494 -19.16 -2.98 -13.24
N TYR A 495 -19.73 -3.94 -12.51
CA TYR A 495 -19.03 -4.61 -11.41
C TYR A 495 -17.79 -5.39 -11.86
N LEU A 496 -17.80 -5.98 -13.07
CA LEU A 496 -16.60 -6.59 -13.64
C LEU A 496 -15.48 -5.55 -13.76
N PHE A 497 -15.74 -4.43 -14.41
CA PHE A 497 -14.73 -3.39 -14.61
C PHE A 497 -14.32 -2.67 -13.32
N HIS A 498 -15.14 -2.71 -12.26
CA HIS A 498 -14.72 -2.25 -10.93
C HIS A 498 -13.64 -3.12 -10.29
N SER A 499 -13.57 -4.40 -10.66
CA SER A 499 -12.56 -5.33 -10.14
C SER A 499 -11.23 -5.30 -10.93
N LEU A 500 -11.21 -4.66 -12.10
CA LEU A 500 -10.05 -4.61 -12.98
C LEU A 500 -9.21 -3.36 -12.70
N LYS A 501 -7.89 -3.51 -12.76
CA LYS A 501 -6.94 -2.38 -12.68
C LYS A 501 -6.76 -1.78 -14.07
N LEU A 502 -7.49 -0.71 -14.37
CA LEU A 502 -7.45 -0.05 -15.68
C LEU A 502 -6.20 0.83 -15.88
N ASP A 503 -5.42 1.07 -14.82
CA ASP A 503 -4.24 1.95 -14.88
C ASP A 503 -3.11 1.40 -15.78
N ASP A 504 -3.07 0.08 -15.96
CA ASP A 504 -2.07 -0.62 -16.78
C ASP A 504 -2.60 -0.96 -18.18
N TRP A 505 -3.84 -0.56 -18.51
CA TRP A 505 -4.49 -0.92 -19.76
C TRP A 505 -4.16 0.06 -20.90
N ASN A 506 -3.50 -0.44 -21.95
CA ASN A 506 -3.29 0.31 -23.18
C ASN A 506 -4.50 0.14 -24.12
N ILE A 507 -5.39 1.12 -24.12
CA ILE A 507 -6.62 1.10 -24.91
C ILE A 507 -6.36 1.21 -26.42
N LEU A 508 -7.00 0.35 -27.23
CA LEU A 508 -6.82 0.31 -28.68
C LEU A 508 -7.81 1.25 -29.40
N LYS A 509 -7.50 1.60 -30.66
CA LYS A 509 -8.40 2.43 -31.50
C LYS A 509 -9.79 1.81 -31.67
N ASP A 510 -9.88 0.49 -31.76
CA ASP A 510 -11.17 -0.21 -31.86
C ASP A 510 -11.95 -0.21 -30.53
N ASP A 511 -11.25 -0.19 -29.40
CA ASP A 511 -11.89 -0.05 -28.10
C ASP A 511 -12.49 1.37 -27.95
N LEU A 512 -11.79 2.40 -28.45
CA LEU A 512 -12.31 3.77 -28.50
C LEU A 512 -13.57 3.87 -29.39
N LYS A 513 -13.59 3.21 -30.55
CA LYS A 513 -14.80 3.09 -31.40
C LYS A 513 -15.97 2.48 -30.63
N LEU A 514 -15.70 1.42 -29.89
CA LEU A 514 -16.72 0.72 -29.11
C LEU A 514 -17.23 1.59 -27.95
N LEU A 515 -16.34 2.28 -27.22
CA LEU A 515 -16.71 3.26 -26.19
C LEU A 515 -17.59 4.37 -26.75
N HIS A 516 -17.21 4.92 -27.91
CA HIS A 516 -18.00 5.94 -28.60
C HIS A 516 -19.40 5.42 -28.99
N LYS A 517 -19.49 4.20 -29.52
CA LYS A 517 -20.77 3.53 -29.82
C LYS A 517 -21.65 3.33 -28.58
N LEU A 518 -21.06 2.92 -27.45
CA LEU A 518 -21.78 2.73 -26.18
C LEU A 518 -22.28 4.05 -25.58
N LEU A 519 -21.53 5.15 -25.77
CA LEU A 519 -21.97 6.49 -25.39
C LEU A 519 -23.05 7.06 -26.32
N SER A 520 -23.03 6.66 -27.60
CA SER A 520 -23.88 7.22 -28.66
C SER A 520 -25.29 6.60 -28.77
N CYS A 521 -25.69 5.77 -27.80
CA CYS A 521 -27.02 5.16 -27.78
C CYS A 521 -28.08 6.20 -27.37
N VAL A 522 -28.63 6.90 -28.36
CA VAL A 522 -29.66 7.95 -28.19
C VAL A 522 -30.97 7.37 -27.63
N PRO A 523 -31.62 8.03 -26.66
CA PRO A 523 -32.99 7.71 -26.28
C PRO A 523 -33.99 8.35 -27.26
N GLU A 524 -34.50 7.56 -28.21
CA GLU A 524 -35.68 7.97 -29.01
C GLU A 524 -36.97 8.06 -28.14
N ILE A 525 -36.94 7.51 -26.93
CA ILE A 525 -38.08 7.40 -26.02
C ILE A 525 -37.74 8.09 -24.70
N THR A 526 -38.71 8.78 -24.11
CA THR A 526 -38.63 9.61 -22.90
C THR A 526 -38.10 8.89 -21.64
N SER A 527 -37.79 7.59 -21.71
CA SER A 527 -37.14 6.81 -20.65
C SER A 527 -36.06 5.87 -21.22
N MET A 528 -34.83 5.99 -20.72
CA MET A 528 -33.74 5.08 -21.08
C MET A 528 -33.98 3.69 -20.50
N THR A 529 -33.72 2.64 -21.29
CA THR A 529 -33.77 1.24 -20.82
C THR A 529 -32.69 0.95 -19.77
N SER A 530 -32.87 -0.12 -18.97
CA SER A 530 -31.85 -0.60 -18.02
C SER A 530 -30.51 -0.85 -18.72
N GLN A 531 -30.56 -1.49 -19.89
CA GLN A 531 -29.42 -1.77 -20.75
C GLN A 531 -28.69 -0.49 -21.19
N GLN A 532 -29.41 0.50 -21.73
CA GLN A 532 -28.80 1.77 -22.18
C GLN A 532 -28.13 2.52 -21.01
N LYS A 533 -28.77 2.54 -19.83
CA LYS A 533 -28.16 3.15 -18.64
C LYS A 533 -26.87 2.43 -18.24
N ALA A 534 -26.85 1.10 -18.30
CA ALA A 534 -25.67 0.31 -17.99
C ALA A 534 -24.53 0.53 -19.01
N GLN A 535 -24.84 0.63 -20.31
CA GLN A 535 -23.87 0.95 -21.36
C GLN A 535 -23.16 2.28 -21.13
N ILE A 536 -23.94 3.34 -20.88
CA ILE A 536 -23.41 4.67 -20.65
C ILE A 536 -22.63 4.72 -19.33
N GLN A 537 -23.11 4.07 -18.26
CA GLN A 537 -22.37 3.98 -17.00
C GLN A 537 -21.04 3.25 -17.14
N LEU A 538 -21.00 2.15 -17.90
CA LEU A 538 -19.77 1.40 -18.17
C LEU A 538 -18.77 2.24 -18.96
N ALA A 539 -19.19 2.87 -20.06
CA ALA A 539 -18.32 3.70 -20.87
C ALA A 539 -17.79 4.90 -20.08
N LYS A 540 -18.64 5.55 -19.28
CA LYS A 540 -18.23 6.64 -18.38
C LYS A 540 -17.20 6.19 -17.35
N TYR A 541 -17.41 5.02 -16.76
CA TYR A 541 -16.50 4.44 -15.77
C TYR A 541 -15.13 4.15 -16.38
N ILE A 542 -15.10 3.46 -17.53
CA ILE A 542 -13.86 3.12 -18.24
C ILE A 542 -13.07 4.39 -18.56
N ILE A 543 -13.68 5.34 -19.29
CA ILE A 543 -13.00 6.57 -19.71
C ILE A 543 -12.49 7.37 -18.51
N GLN A 544 -13.20 7.37 -17.39
CA GLN A 544 -12.79 8.11 -16.19
C GLN A 544 -11.59 7.49 -15.46
N HIS A 545 -11.37 6.18 -15.58
CA HIS A 545 -10.33 5.45 -14.86
C HIS A 545 -9.21 4.94 -15.77
N LEU A 546 -9.11 5.46 -17.00
CA LEU A 546 -7.94 5.27 -17.84
C LEU A 546 -6.74 6.06 -17.29
N ASN A 547 -5.53 5.55 -17.51
CA ASN A 547 -4.31 6.22 -17.09
C ASN A 547 -3.89 7.33 -18.08
N TYR A 548 -4.26 8.56 -17.77
CA TYR A 548 -3.85 9.77 -18.53
C TYR A 548 -2.51 10.36 -18.07
N GLY A 549 -1.76 9.65 -17.22
CA GLY A 549 -0.45 10.06 -16.72
C GLY A 549 0.68 9.79 -17.72
N TYR A 550 1.90 9.72 -17.20
CA TYR A 550 3.11 9.46 -17.99
C TYR A 550 3.67 8.07 -17.71
N LYS A 551 4.36 7.48 -18.69
CA LYS A 551 5.09 6.21 -18.51
C LYS A 551 6.34 6.42 -17.66
N HIS A 552 6.65 5.43 -16.84
CA HIS A 552 7.90 5.41 -16.07
C HIS A 552 9.09 5.12 -16.99
N GLY A 553 10.25 5.73 -16.73
CA GLY A 553 11.52 5.46 -17.42
C GLY A 553 11.61 5.78 -18.92
N THR A 554 10.57 6.35 -19.55
CA THR A 554 10.57 6.62 -21.00
C THR A 554 10.49 8.12 -21.29
N VAL A 555 11.43 8.58 -22.10
CA VAL A 555 11.56 9.97 -22.53
C VAL A 555 11.02 10.12 -23.95
N ASP A 556 10.25 11.17 -24.21
CA ASP A 556 9.82 11.56 -25.54
C ASP A 556 11.04 12.05 -26.35
N SER A 557 11.36 11.33 -27.42
CA SER A 557 12.45 11.67 -28.34
C SER A 557 12.11 12.88 -29.22
N ASN A 558 10.83 13.23 -29.37
CA ASN A 558 10.40 14.40 -30.11
C ASN A 558 10.29 15.61 -29.19
N LEU A 559 11.24 16.55 -29.35
CA LEU A 559 11.22 17.78 -28.57
C LEU A 559 9.98 18.63 -28.91
N SER A 560 9.23 19.03 -27.89
CA SER A 560 8.10 19.93 -28.06
C SER A 560 8.55 21.27 -28.62
N LYS A 561 7.87 21.76 -29.67
CA LYS A 561 8.16 23.09 -30.22
C LYS A 561 7.74 24.23 -29.28
N SER A 562 6.72 24.01 -28.46
CA SER A 562 6.24 25.01 -27.49
C SER A 562 7.00 24.95 -26.16
N GLN A 563 7.56 23.79 -25.82
CA GLN A 563 8.32 23.57 -24.57
C GLN A 563 9.67 22.90 -24.85
N PRO A 564 10.62 23.59 -25.52
CA PRO A 564 11.86 22.98 -26.01
C PRO A 564 13.00 22.90 -24.97
N TRP A 565 12.83 23.46 -23.77
CA TRP A 565 13.92 23.59 -22.80
C TRP A 565 14.30 22.30 -22.08
N HIS A 566 13.42 21.30 -22.00
CA HIS A 566 13.75 20.05 -21.33
C HIS A 566 13.07 18.84 -21.98
N SER A 567 13.72 17.68 -21.88
CA SER A 567 13.13 16.40 -22.26
C SER A 567 11.90 16.08 -21.40
N ARG A 568 10.83 15.61 -22.02
CA ARG A 568 9.58 15.26 -21.33
C ARG A 568 9.36 13.76 -21.30
N LYS A 569 8.64 13.26 -20.31
CA LYS A 569 8.17 11.87 -20.27
C LYS A 569 7.13 11.62 -21.34
N LEU A 570 7.10 10.41 -21.87
CA LEU A 570 6.04 9.99 -22.80
C LEU A 570 4.73 9.75 -22.03
N PRO A 571 3.57 10.23 -22.50
CA PRO A 571 2.29 9.88 -21.86
C PRO A 571 2.05 8.36 -21.93
N PHE A 572 1.33 7.83 -20.92
CA PHE A 572 0.97 6.42 -20.86
C PHE A 572 0.12 6.00 -22.07
N LEU A 573 -0.97 6.74 -22.30
CA LEU A 573 -1.74 6.67 -23.52
C LEU A 573 -1.14 7.61 -24.56
N GLY A 574 -1.05 7.18 -25.82
CA GLY A 574 -0.51 8.02 -26.89
C GLY A 574 -1.30 9.32 -27.07
N TYR A 575 -0.65 10.37 -27.60
CA TYR A 575 -1.30 11.67 -27.84
C TYR A 575 -2.57 11.55 -28.70
N ASP A 576 -2.57 10.67 -29.70
CA ASP A 576 -3.75 10.33 -30.51
C ASP A 576 -4.94 9.88 -29.64
N THR A 577 -4.69 9.06 -28.62
CA THR A 577 -5.74 8.58 -27.71
C THR A 577 -6.31 9.71 -26.85
N HIS A 578 -5.46 10.61 -26.34
CA HIS A 578 -5.93 11.80 -25.62
C HIS A 578 -6.80 12.69 -26.50
N GLU A 579 -6.39 12.90 -27.76
CA GLU A 579 -7.17 13.66 -28.74
C GLU A 579 -8.51 12.99 -29.04
N GLU A 580 -8.53 11.69 -29.36
CA GLU A 580 -9.77 10.98 -29.68
C GLU A 580 -10.74 10.93 -28.50
N VAL A 581 -10.25 10.70 -27.27
CA VAL A 581 -11.11 10.78 -26.08
C VAL A 581 -11.71 12.17 -25.94
N ALA A 582 -10.94 13.25 -26.17
CA ALA A 582 -11.45 14.61 -26.09
C ALA A 582 -12.62 14.84 -27.08
N PHE A 583 -12.49 14.35 -28.33
CA PHE A 583 -13.56 14.47 -29.31
C PHE A 583 -14.75 13.55 -29.05
N ILE A 584 -14.53 12.35 -28.50
CA ILE A 584 -15.61 11.47 -28.03
C ILE A 584 -16.43 12.17 -26.94
N LEU A 585 -15.78 12.90 -26.02
CA LEU A 585 -16.47 13.68 -24.99
C LEU A 585 -17.33 14.80 -25.60
N LEU A 586 -16.79 15.54 -26.58
CA LEU A 586 -17.54 16.62 -27.25
C LEU A 586 -18.76 16.09 -28.01
N ASP A 587 -18.59 15.02 -28.79
CA ASP A 587 -19.69 14.41 -29.53
C ASP A 587 -20.76 13.86 -28.58
N ALA A 588 -20.35 13.13 -27.52
CA ALA A 588 -21.29 12.63 -26.53
C ALA A 588 -22.03 13.79 -25.83
N CYS A 589 -21.34 14.85 -25.41
CA CYS A 589 -22.00 16.03 -24.84
C CYS A 589 -22.99 16.68 -25.81
N GLN A 590 -22.67 16.75 -27.11
CA GLN A 590 -23.56 17.27 -28.14
C GLN A 590 -24.83 16.42 -28.30
N GLN A 591 -24.74 15.10 -28.14
CA GLN A 591 -25.91 14.22 -28.18
C GLN A 591 -26.81 14.37 -26.94
N PHE A 592 -26.23 14.48 -25.73
CA PHE A 592 -27.00 14.59 -24.47
C PHE A 592 -27.55 16.00 -24.21
N GLN A 593 -26.79 17.01 -24.61
CA GLN A 593 -27.13 18.43 -24.48
C GLN A 593 -26.66 19.17 -25.74
N PRO A 594 -27.46 19.14 -26.82
CA PRO A 594 -27.16 19.92 -28.00
C PRO A 594 -26.90 21.37 -27.63
N LEU A 595 -25.87 21.96 -28.24
CA LEU A 595 -25.71 23.41 -28.23
C LEU A 595 -27.02 24.02 -28.74
N PRO A 596 -27.56 25.05 -28.05
CA PRO A 596 -28.92 25.51 -28.28
C PRO A 596 -29.08 26.12 -29.68
N ASP A 597 -29.79 25.43 -30.57
CA ASP A 597 -30.47 26.10 -31.68
C ASP A 597 -31.60 26.92 -31.05
N THR A 598 -31.52 28.25 -31.12
CA THR A 598 -32.56 29.12 -30.53
C THR A 598 -33.82 29.08 -31.40
N THR A 599 -34.55 27.97 -31.39
CA THR A 599 -35.82 27.79 -32.09
C THR A 599 -37.00 28.37 -31.30
N SER A 600 -36.98 29.68 -31.00
CA SER A 600 -38.21 30.45 -30.75
C SER A 600 -37.90 31.89 -30.37
N THR A 601 -37.54 32.74 -31.33
CA THR A 601 -37.92 34.17 -31.36
C THR A 601 -37.34 34.80 -32.63
N LYS A 602 -38.14 35.58 -33.34
CA LYS A 602 -37.77 36.20 -34.63
C LYS A 602 -36.64 37.25 -34.53
N GLU A 603 -36.12 37.52 -33.34
CA GLU A 603 -35.11 38.56 -33.07
C GLU A 603 -33.65 38.08 -33.16
N ASN A 604 -33.37 36.77 -33.24
CA ASN A 604 -32.02 36.22 -33.10
C ASN A 604 -31.47 35.43 -34.30
N LYS A 605 -31.84 35.77 -35.55
CA LYS A 605 -31.35 35.06 -36.76
C LYS A 605 -29.82 34.91 -36.84
N GLY A 606 -29.07 35.96 -36.49
CA GLY A 606 -27.60 35.91 -36.53
C GLY A 606 -26.96 35.03 -35.44
N ALA A 607 -27.59 34.91 -34.28
CA ALA A 607 -27.11 34.02 -33.21
C ALA A 607 -27.36 32.53 -33.54
N ILE A 608 -28.46 32.24 -34.24
CA ILE A 608 -28.80 30.88 -34.74
C ILE A 608 -27.75 30.39 -35.72
N GLU A 609 -27.34 31.23 -36.68
CA GLU A 609 -26.35 30.87 -37.69
C GLU A 609 -24.96 30.60 -37.09
N LEU A 610 -24.58 31.37 -36.06
CA LEU A 610 -23.32 31.19 -35.34
C LEU A 610 -23.26 29.87 -34.56
N VAL A 611 -24.31 29.54 -33.80
CA VAL A 611 -24.38 28.27 -33.05
C VAL A 611 -24.49 27.07 -34.00
N GLY A 612 -25.24 27.20 -35.09
CA GLY A 612 -25.33 26.18 -36.14
C GLY A 612 -23.99 25.91 -36.83
N THR A 613 -23.17 26.95 -37.06
CA THR A 613 -21.82 26.80 -37.65
C THR A 613 -20.89 26.01 -36.73
N VAL A 614 -20.84 26.36 -35.43
CA VAL A 614 -20.02 25.63 -34.44
C VAL A 614 -20.50 24.18 -34.28
N THR A 615 -21.82 23.97 -34.21
CA THR A 615 -22.42 22.63 -34.10
C THR A 615 -22.10 21.76 -35.32
N THR A 616 -22.17 22.35 -36.51
CA THR A 616 -21.82 21.67 -37.76
C THR A 616 -20.33 21.31 -37.79
N ALA A 617 -19.45 22.22 -37.37
CA ALA A 617 -18.01 21.95 -37.30
C ALA A 617 -17.70 20.76 -36.37
N VAL A 618 -18.29 20.72 -35.17
CA VAL A 618 -18.13 19.60 -34.23
C VAL A 618 -18.63 18.29 -34.83
N SER A 619 -19.81 18.32 -35.46
CA SER A 619 -20.45 17.13 -36.04
C SER A 619 -19.77 16.64 -37.33
N THR A 620 -19.02 17.50 -38.01
CA THR A 620 -18.30 17.14 -39.26
C THR A 620 -17.06 16.29 -38.96
N TYR A 621 -16.44 16.51 -37.80
CA TYR A 621 -15.21 15.83 -37.39
C TYR A 621 -15.48 14.71 -36.37
N LEU A 622 -16.58 13.97 -36.54
CA LEU A 622 -16.95 12.85 -35.66
C LEU A 622 -15.81 11.80 -35.60
N PRO A 623 -15.52 11.19 -34.44
CA PRO A 623 -14.24 10.51 -34.19
C PRO A 623 -13.90 9.31 -35.08
N ILE A 624 -14.83 8.65 -35.77
CA ILE A 624 -14.52 7.54 -36.69
C ILE A 624 -15.47 7.59 -37.90
N ALA A 625 -15.01 8.22 -38.98
CA ALA A 625 -15.81 8.54 -40.16
C ALA A 625 -15.88 7.44 -41.24
N ASP A 626 -15.53 6.18 -40.97
CA ASP A 626 -15.43 5.20 -42.07
C ASP A 626 -16.70 4.40 -42.40
N GLN A 627 -17.75 4.34 -41.56
CA GLN A 627 -18.99 3.62 -41.95
C GLN A 627 -20.30 4.14 -41.34
N ILE A 628 -20.48 5.45 -41.15
CA ILE A 628 -21.79 6.00 -40.72
C ILE A 628 -22.23 7.16 -41.63
N GLN A 629 -22.29 6.90 -42.94
CA GLN A 629 -23.17 7.69 -43.84
C GLN A 629 -24.62 7.14 -43.87
N LEU A 630 -24.91 6.03 -43.17
CA LEU A 630 -26.23 5.37 -43.18
C LEU A 630 -27.09 5.60 -41.93
N LEU A 631 -26.59 6.27 -40.90
CA LEU A 631 -27.38 6.73 -39.76
C LEU A 631 -27.13 8.22 -39.60
N LYS A 632 -27.80 9.04 -40.42
CA LYS A 632 -28.23 10.37 -39.97
C LYS A 632 -29.46 10.10 -39.11
N PRO A 633 -29.42 10.15 -37.76
CA PRO A 633 -30.61 10.54 -37.05
C PRO A 633 -30.84 12.00 -37.46
N THR A 634 -31.91 12.24 -38.19
CA THR A 634 -32.52 13.56 -38.22
C THR A 634 -32.68 13.96 -36.76
N TYR A 635 -31.89 14.93 -36.28
CA TYR A 635 -32.04 15.46 -34.93
C TYR A 635 -33.47 15.99 -34.82
N ASP A 636 -34.40 15.20 -34.27
CA ASP A 636 -35.76 15.68 -34.03
C ASP A 636 -35.70 16.60 -32.79
N HIS A 637 -35.66 17.90 -33.07
CA HIS A 637 -35.39 19.01 -32.16
C HIS A 637 -36.44 19.27 -31.06
N THR A 638 -37.12 18.26 -30.52
CA THR A 638 -38.28 18.50 -29.62
C THR A 638 -38.22 17.85 -28.23
N THR A 639 -37.14 17.17 -27.85
CA THR A 639 -37.04 16.55 -26.52
C THR A 639 -36.09 17.31 -25.61
N SER A 640 -36.65 18.15 -24.72
CA SER A 640 -35.92 18.68 -23.58
C SER A 640 -35.49 17.51 -22.68
N SER A 641 -34.21 17.14 -22.74
CA SER A 641 -33.65 16.17 -21.80
C SER A 641 -33.79 16.70 -20.36
N ASN A 642 -34.03 15.81 -19.40
CA ASN A 642 -34.11 16.19 -17.99
C ASN A 642 -32.84 16.95 -17.58
N GLY A 643 -32.97 18.24 -17.25
CA GLY A 643 -31.82 19.13 -17.05
C GLY A 643 -30.79 18.67 -16.02
N ASN A 644 -31.18 17.82 -15.06
CA ASN A 644 -30.26 17.22 -14.08
C ASN A 644 -29.32 16.17 -14.72
N THR A 645 -29.83 15.30 -15.59
CA THR A 645 -29.02 14.25 -16.24
C THR A 645 -28.00 14.85 -17.20
N ALA A 646 -28.39 15.89 -17.95
CA ALA A 646 -27.49 16.62 -18.84
C ALA A 646 -26.37 17.34 -18.07
N ASN A 647 -26.72 17.98 -16.94
CA ASN A 647 -25.75 18.62 -16.06
C ASN A 647 -24.73 17.61 -15.50
N ASP A 648 -25.18 16.45 -15.01
CA ASP A 648 -24.31 15.40 -14.48
C ASP A 648 -23.38 14.83 -15.57
N PHE A 649 -23.87 14.73 -16.80
CA PHE A 649 -23.06 14.28 -17.94
C PHE A 649 -21.97 15.30 -18.31
N VAL A 650 -22.31 16.57 -18.47
CA VAL A 650 -21.34 17.64 -18.76
C VAL A 650 -20.32 17.78 -17.63
N ASN A 651 -20.75 17.67 -16.36
CA ASN A 651 -19.84 17.68 -15.21
C ASN A 651 -18.87 16.50 -15.22
N TRP A 652 -19.33 15.31 -15.59
CA TRP A 652 -18.46 14.15 -15.78
C TRP A 652 -17.47 14.37 -16.93
N ALA A 653 -17.93 14.87 -18.08
CA ALA A 653 -17.06 15.13 -19.23
C ALA A 653 -15.94 16.13 -18.87
N TRP A 654 -16.26 17.19 -18.13
CA TRP A 654 -15.26 18.10 -17.55
C TRP A 654 -14.25 17.39 -16.64
N SER A 655 -14.71 16.46 -15.79
CA SER A 655 -13.83 15.72 -14.88
C SER A 655 -12.80 14.87 -15.61
N VAL A 656 -13.12 14.39 -16.81
CA VAL A 656 -12.20 13.65 -17.69
C VAL A 656 -11.34 14.60 -18.49
N ALA A 657 -11.94 15.60 -19.16
CA ALA A 657 -11.23 16.52 -20.06
C ALA A 657 -10.07 17.27 -19.38
N VAL A 658 -10.22 17.57 -18.09
CA VAL A 658 -9.20 18.24 -17.27
C VAL A 658 -8.01 17.33 -16.95
N GLN A 659 -8.16 16.00 -17.03
CA GLN A 659 -7.08 15.03 -16.83
C GLN A 659 -6.27 14.75 -18.11
N LEU A 660 -6.83 15.07 -19.28
CA LEU A 660 -6.19 14.84 -20.57
C LEU A 660 -5.00 15.79 -20.78
N LYS A 661 -3.89 15.27 -21.32
CA LYS A 661 -2.67 16.03 -21.62
C LYS A 661 -2.76 16.79 -22.95
N LEU A 662 -3.84 17.56 -23.13
CA LEU A 662 -4.19 18.23 -24.40
C LEU A 662 -3.14 19.25 -24.86
N TYR A 663 -2.45 19.92 -23.92
CA TYR A 663 -1.38 20.88 -24.27
C TYR A 663 -0.16 20.18 -24.88
N ASP A 664 0.12 18.96 -24.46
CA ASP A 664 1.30 18.21 -24.92
C ASP A 664 1.06 17.54 -26.27
N CYS A 665 -0.21 17.35 -26.65
CA CYS A 665 -0.60 16.81 -27.94
C CYS A 665 -0.13 17.70 -29.10
N PRO A 666 0.17 17.10 -30.28
CA PRO A 666 0.33 17.84 -31.52
C PRO A 666 -0.88 18.72 -31.81
N VAL A 667 -0.66 19.79 -32.57
CA VAL A 667 -1.74 20.68 -32.99
C VAL A 667 -2.72 19.89 -33.86
N SER A 668 -3.98 19.88 -33.45
CA SER A 668 -5.04 19.16 -34.15
C SER A 668 -5.67 20.02 -35.25
N PRO A 669 -5.75 19.53 -36.50
CA PRO A 669 -6.48 20.23 -37.55
C PRO A 669 -7.98 20.29 -37.25
N ARG A 670 -8.55 19.21 -36.68
CA ARG A 670 -9.97 19.14 -36.25
C ARG A 670 -10.30 20.22 -35.23
N ALA A 671 -9.45 20.36 -34.21
CA ALA A 671 -9.61 21.41 -33.20
C ALA A 671 -9.46 22.81 -33.78
N SER A 672 -8.54 22.98 -34.73
CA SER A 672 -8.29 24.27 -35.39
C SER A 672 -9.50 24.73 -36.22
N ASP A 673 -10.15 23.80 -36.93
CA ASP A 673 -11.35 24.09 -37.70
C ASP A 673 -12.54 24.45 -36.81
N ILE A 674 -12.72 23.74 -35.70
CA ILE A 674 -13.72 24.11 -34.68
C ILE A 674 -13.39 25.49 -34.12
N GLU A 675 -12.14 25.77 -33.76
CA GLU A 675 -11.76 27.08 -33.23
C GLU A 675 -12.02 28.23 -34.21
N ASN A 676 -11.78 28.02 -35.51
CA ASN A 676 -12.09 28.99 -36.55
C ASN A 676 -13.59 29.35 -36.62
N SER A 677 -14.48 28.46 -36.16
CA SER A 677 -15.92 28.73 -36.04
C SER A 677 -16.30 29.49 -34.76
N ILE A 678 -15.42 29.54 -33.76
CA ILE A 678 -15.63 30.23 -32.48
C ILE A 678 -15.32 31.72 -32.64
N THR A 679 -16.35 32.51 -32.95
CA THR A 679 -16.24 33.96 -33.15
C THR A 679 -16.49 34.76 -31.86
N LEU A 680 -16.00 36.01 -31.79
CA LEU A 680 -16.27 36.91 -30.67
C LEU A 680 -17.78 37.07 -30.32
N PRO A 681 -18.71 37.22 -31.29
CA PRO A 681 -20.13 37.22 -30.99
C PRO A 681 -20.63 35.94 -30.30
N PHE A 682 -20.13 34.76 -30.71
CA PHE A 682 -20.46 33.49 -30.05
C PHE A 682 -19.95 33.46 -28.60
N LEU A 683 -18.72 33.90 -28.34
CA LEU A 683 -18.17 33.97 -26.97
C LEU A 683 -19.03 34.87 -26.05
N LYS A 684 -19.47 36.02 -26.56
CA LYS A 684 -20.36 36.93 -25.83
C LYS A 684 -21.73 36.31 -25.56
N LEU A 685 -22.28 35.56 -26.52
CA LEU A 685 -23.52 34.82 -26.35
C LEU A 685 -23.42 33.80 -25.20
N VAL A 686 -22.34 33.02 -25.15
CA VAL A 686 -22.11 32.01 -24.11
C VAL A 686 -22.00 32.65 -22.73
N LEU A 687 -21.25 33.75 -22.59
CA LEU A 687 -21.12 34.48 -21.32
C LEU A 687 -22.47 34.98 -20.78
N ASN A 688 -23.33 35.46 -21.67
CA ASN A 688 -24.64 36.03 -21.32
C ASN A 688 -25.76 34.97 -21.23
N SER A 689 -25.48 33.70 -21.53
CA SER A 689 -26.47 32.64 -21.46
C SER A 689 -26.94 32.36 -20.03
N TYR A 690 -28.26 32.27 -19.86
CA TYR A 690 -28.93 31.92 -18.61
C TYR A 690 -28.97 30.41 -18.35
N ASN A 691 -28.75 29.58 -19.37
CA ASN A 691 -28.67 28.13 -19.22
C ASN A 691 -27.24 27.73 -18.81
N SER A 692 -27.05 27.40 -17.53
CA SER A 692 -25.75 27.01 -16.97
C SER A 692 -25.18 25.75 -17.60
N VAL A 693 -26.02 24.76 -17.93
CA VAL A 693 -25.59 23.48 -18.51
C VAL A 693 -25.08 23.68 -19.93
N SER A 694 -25.86 24.38 -20.76
CA SER A 694 -25.47 24.69 -22.14
C SER A 694 -24.22 25.56 -22.21
N SER A 695 -24.13 26.60 -21.37
CA SER A 695 -22.94 27.46 -21.34
C SER A 695 -21.70 26.74 -20.81
N SER A 696 -21.86 25.79 -19.88
CA SER A 696 -20.78 24.89 -19.45
C SER A 696 -20.33 23.93 -20.54
N HIS A 697 -21.26 23.39 -21.34
CA HIS A 697 -20.93 22.58 -22.52
C HIS A 697 -20.15 23.42 -23.56
N SER A 698 -20.61 24.63 -23.88
CA SER A 698 -19.87 25.53 -24.78
C SER A 698 -18.47 25.85 -24.25
N ALA A 699 -18.32 26.05 -22.93
CA ALA A 699 -17.01 26.27 -22.31
C ALA A 699 -16.10 25.04 -22.41
N LEU A 700 -16.63 23.81 -22.34
CA LEU A 700 -15.87 22.57 -22.53
C LEU A 700 -15.33 22.46 -23.96
N LEU A 701 -16.18 22.76 -24.94
CA LEU A 701 -15.79 22.84 -26.35
C LEU A 701 -14.67 23.86 -26.57
N ILE A 702 -14.82 25.06 -26.01
CA ILE A 702 -13.79 26.11 -26.10
C ILE A 702 -12.50 25.63 -25.44
N TYR A 703 -12.54 24.99 -24.27
CA TYR A 703 -11.36 24.46 -23.61
C TYR A 703 -10.62 23.41 -24.46
N ILE A 704 -11.32 22.40 -24.97
CA ILE A 704 -10.70 21.32 -25.75
C ILE A 704 -10.13 21.85 -27.07
N SER A 705 -10.92 22.64 -27.82
CA SER A 705 -10.45 23.23 -29.09
C SER A 705 -9.27 24.17 -28.89
N PHE A 706 -9.30 25.03 -27.86
CA PHE A 706 -8.22 25.95 -27.54
C PHE A 706 -6.92 25.25 -27.13
N MET A 707 -7.01 24.20 -26.30
CA MET A 707 -5.83 23.47 -25.83
C MET A 707 -5.15 22.63 -26.91
N LEU A 708 -5.88 22.23 -27.97
CA LEU A 708 -5.37 21.46 -29.10
C LEU A 708 -5.00 22.32 -30.32
N SER A 709 -5.24 23.63 -30.29
CA SER A 709 -4.97 24.52 -31.43
C SER A 709 -3.67 25.31 -31.30
N VAL A 710 -3.28 25.96 -32.40
CA VAL A 710 -2.12 26.88 -32.43
C VAL A 710 -2.30 28.10 -31.52
N THR A 711 -3.53 28.46 -31.16
CA THR A 711 -3.84 29.68 -30.41
C THR A 711 -3.25 29.62 -28.99
N SER A 712 -3.25 28.46 -28.34
CA SER A 712 -2.63 28.27 -27.01
C SER A 712 -1.11 28.05 -27.06
N ARG A 713 -0.51 27.94 -28.25
CA ARG A 713 0.92 27.65 -28.41
C ARG A 713 1.79 28.89 -28.65
N HIS A 714 1.17 30.03 -28.97
CA HIS A 714 1.91 31.23 -29.34
C HIS A 714 1.17 32.53 -28.97
N PHE A 715 1.82 33.46 -28.25
CA PHE A 715 1.18 34.67 -27.73
C PHE A 715 0.52 35.55 -28.82
N LEU A 716 1.21 35.84 -29.93
CA LEU A 716 0.60 36.66 -31.01
C LEU A 716 -0.67 36.02 -31.63
N ARG A 717 -0.76 34.68 -31.64
CA ARG A 717 -1.96 33.97 -32.12
C ARG A 717 -3.06 33.98 -31.07
N PHE A 718 -2.66 33.85 -29.81
CA PHE A 718 -3.55 34.02 -28.67
C PHE A 718 -4.23 35.39 -28.67
N GLU A 719 -3.46 36.46 -28.88
CA GLU A 719 -3.99 37.83 -28.96
C GLU A 719 -4.89 38.01 -30.20
N SER A 720 -4.46 37.55 -31.38
CA SER A 720 -5.22 37.75 -32.62
C SER A 720 -6.55 36.98 -32.69
N ASN A 721 -6.67 35.85 -31.97
CA ASN A 721 -7.81 34.94 -32.05
C ASN A 721 -8.70 35.00 -30.79
N ASP A 722 -8.90 36.18 -30.19
CA ASP A 722 -9.80 36.36 -29.04
C ASP A 722 -9.46 35.47 -27.82
N GLY A 723 -8.18 35.16 -27.60
CA GLY A 723 -7.71 34.25 -26.54
C GLY A 723 -8.21 34.64 -25.15
N TRP A 724 -8.15 35.92 -24.78
CA TRP A 724 -8.65 36.43 -23.50
C TRP A 724 -10.15 36.17 -23.30
N MET A 725 -10.95 36.31 -24.35
CA MET A 725 -12.40 36.06 -24.28
C MET A 725 -12.72 34.57 -24.13
N LYS A 726 -11.93 33.70 -24.77
CA LYS A 726 -12.01 32.23 -24.58
C LYS A 726 -11.70 31.86 -23.14
N LEU A 727 -10.62 32.38 -22.57
CA LEU A 727 -10.28 32.18 -21.15
C LEU A 727 -11.38 32.69 -20.22
N LEU A 728 -11.96 33.85 -20.51
CA LEU A 728 -13.05 34.43 -19.70
C LEU A 728 -14.30 33.55 -19.70
N VAL A 729 -14.63 32.93 -20.84
CA VAL A 729 -15.73 31.95 -20.94
C VAL A 729 -15.43 30.72 -20.09
N VAL A 730 -14.22 30.15 -20.20
CA VAL A 730 -13.82 28.98 -19.39
C VAL A 730 -13.85 29.30 -17.90
N LEU A 731 -13.37 30.47 -17.49
CA LEU A 731 -13.39 30.92 -16.08
C LEU A 731 -14.81 31.09 -15.53
N LYS A 732 -15.71 31.73 -16.28
CA LYS A 732 -17.06 32.08 -15.79
C LYS A 732 -18.10 30.97 -15.96
N LYS A 733 -17.95 30.11 -16.97
CA LYS A 733 -18.95 29.09 -17.35
C LYS A 733 -18.42 27.65 -17.27
N GLY A 734 -17.10 27.45 -17.27
CA GLY A 734 -16.46 26.14 -17.17
C GLY A 734 -16.01 25.77 -15.75
N LYS A 735 -14.94 24.98 -15.66
CA LYS A 735 -14.33 24.53 -14.40
C LYS A 735 -13.09 25.38 -14.05
N PRO A 736 -12.93 25.81 -12.79
CA PRO A 736 -11.76 26.59 -12.36
C PRO A 736 -10.42 25.84 -12.53
N GLU A 737 -10.43 24.51 -12.41
CA GLU A 737 -9.25 23.66 -12.63
C GLU A 737 -8.68 23.79 -14.05
N ALA A 738 -9.55 24.01 -15.04
CA ALA A 738 -9.13 24.19 -16.43
C ALA A 738 -8.32 25.48 -16.60
N VAL A 739 -8.69 26.56 -15.89
CA VAL A 739 -7.96 27.84 -15.96
C VAL A 739 -6.57 27.71 -15.35
N ILE A 740 -6.45 27.03 -14.20
CA ILE A 740 -5.16 26.75 -13.57
C ILE A 740 -4.25 26.02 -14.57
N ARG A 741 -4.75 24.94 -15.18
CA ARG A 741 -3.99 24.16 -16.17
C ARG A 741 -3.57 24.94 -17.39
N ILE A 742 -4.51 25.69 -17.99
CA ILE A 742 -4.20 26.51 -19.17
C ILE A 742 -3.03 27.44 -18.88
N PHE A 743 -3.08 28.18 -17.77
CA PHE A 743 -2.04 29.15 -17.45
C PHE A 743 -0.70 28.48 -17.12
N SER A 744 -0.72 27.45 -16.27
CA SER A 744 0.49 26.72 -15.87
C SER A 744 1.27 26.17 -17.08
N GLU A 745 0.57 25.75 -18.15
CA GLU A 745 1.20 25.21 -19.36
C GLU A 745 1.56 26.28 -20.41
N MET A 746 0.70 27.28 -20.57
CA MET A 746 0.81 28.26 -21.64
C MET A 746 1.81 29.38 -21.34
N ILE A 747 1.79 29.91 -20.11
CA ILE A 747 2.60 31.09 -19.76
C ILE A 747 4.09 30.81 -19.84
N PRO A 748 4.64 29.69 -19.30
CA PRO A 748 6.07 29.43 -19.43
C PRO A 748 6.52 29.40 -20.89
N SER A 749 5.70 28.81 -21.77
CA SER A 749 5.94 28.76 -23.21
C SER A 749 5.91 30.16 -23.84
N PHE A 750 4.96 31.01 -23.45
CA PHE A 750 4.88 32.40 -23.92
C PHE A 750 6.06 33.23 -23.46
N VAL A 751 6.48 33.06 -22.20
CA VAL A 751 7.63 33.77 -21.63
C VAL A 751 8.92 33.34 -22.32
N TYR A 752 9.09 32.04 -22.56
CA TYR A 752 10.24 31.52 -23.29
C TYR A 752 10.35 32.12 -24.70
N MET A 753 9.22 32.24 -25.42
CA MET A 753 9.20 32.70 -26.81
C MET A 753 9.14 34.22 -27.00
N HIS A 754 8.43 34.93 -26.11
CA HIS A 754 8.05 36.35 -26.27
C HIS A 754 8.43 37.23 -25.07
N GLY A 755 9.19 36.72 -24.10
CA GLY A 755 9.61 37.50 -22.94
C GLY A 755 8.43 37.98 -22.08
N ASP A 756 8.37 39.28 -21.77
CA ASP A 756 7.30 39.87 -20.95
C ASP A 756 6.12 40.43 -21.75
N ASP A 757 6.05 40.23 -23.08
CA ASP A 757 4.99 40.77 -23.93
C ASP A 757 3.58 40.38 -23.45
N PHE A 758 3.38 39.12 -23.04
CA PHE A 758 2.11 38.65 -22.46
C PHE A 758 1.71 39.43 -21.21
N PHE A 759 2.67 39.80 -20.36
CA PHE A 759 2.43 40.59 -19.14
C PHE A 759 2.27 42.08 -19.42
N ASN A 760 2.62 42.52 -20.64
CA ASN A 760 2.44 43.90 -21.05
C ASN A 760 1.01 44.21 -21.52
N ASP A 761 0.24 43.20 -21.95
CA ASP A 761 -1.18 43.32 -22.29
C ASP A 761 -2.05 43.81 -21.10
N GLU A 762 -2.90 44.80 -21.35
CA GLU A 762 -3.84 45.35 -20.34
C GLU A 762 -4.90 44.32 -19.93
N SER A 763 -5.27 43.43 -20.85
CA SER A 763 -6.31 42.40 -20.66
C SER A 763 -5.96 41.41 -19.55
N LEU A 764 -4.66 41.18 -19.27
CA LEU A 764 -4.22 40.34 -18.17
C LEU A 764 -4.65 40.90 -16.81
N SER A 765 -4.55 42.21 -16.62
CA SER A 765 -4.93 42.87 -15.35
C SER A 765 -6.44 42.76 -15.12
N ASP A 766 -7.23 42.92 -16.18
CA ASP A 766 -8.67 42.73 -16.15
C ASP A 766 -9.06 41.26 -15.92
N PHE A 767 -8.34 40.31 -16.51
CA PHE A 767 -8.58 38.89 -16.30
C PHE A 767 -8.24 38.47 -14.86
N LEU A 768 -7.10 38.92 -14.33
CA LEU A 768 -6.69 38.69 -12.94
C LEU A 768 -7.75 39.21 -11.95
N LYS A 769 -8.34 40.38 -12.22
CA LYS A 769 -9.47 40.89 -11.45
C LYS A 769 -10.65 39.91 -11.46
N HIS A 770 -11.01 39.35 -12.60
CA HIS A 770 -12.07 38.35 -12.70
C HIS A 770 -11.76 37.06 -11.94
N MET A 771 -10.49 36.62 -11.90
CA MET A 771 -10.07 35.45 -11.13
C MET A 771 -10.20 35.68 -9.62
N ILE A 772 -9.79 36.86 -9.14
CA ILE A 772 -9.84 37.22 -7.71
C ILE A 772 -11.29 37.45 -7.25
N GLU A 773 -12.13 38.05 -8.08
CA GLU A 773 -13.54 38.37 -7.77
C GLU A 773 -14.50 37.19 -8.05
N LEU A 774 -13.98 36.01 -8.43
CA LEU A 774 -14.80 34.84 -8.77
C LEU A 774 -15.58 34.33 -7.54
N LYS A 775 -16.91 34.46 -7.58
CA LYS A 775 -17.80 34.12 -6.45
C LYS A 775 -18.02 32.62 -6.24
N THR A 776 -17.88 31.81 -7.29
CA THR A 776 -18.21 30.36 -7.25
C THR A 776 -17.15 29.52 -6.54
N ASP A 777 -15.90 29.99 -6.50
CA ASP A 777 -14.79 29.39 -5.76
C ASP A 777 -13.95 30.52 -5.14
N PRO A 778 -14.11 30.83 -3.84
CA PRO A 778 -13.31 31.89 -3.22
C PRO A 778 -11.82 31.52 -3.33
N MET A 779 -11.10 32.31 -4.13
CA MET A 779 -9.66 32.24 -4.41
C MET A 779 -9.14 31.05 -5.24
N LEU A 780 -9.99 30.38 -6.05
CA LEU A 780 -9.60 29.16 -6.80
C LEU A 780 -9.03 28.05 -5.90
N THR A 781 -9.23 28.16 -4.59
CA THR A 781 -8.58 27.31 -3.59
C THR A 781 -9.19 25.91 -3.59
N LYS A 782 -10.51 25.78 -3.81
CA LYS A 782 -11.15 24.46 -3.89
C LYS A 782 -10.70 23.71 -5.15
N ALA A 783 -10.45 24.41 -6.25
CA ALA A 783 -9.84 23.83 -7.44
C ALA A 783 -8.43 23.30 -7.14
N ALA A 784 -7.56 24.12 -6.52
CA ALA A 784 -6.19 23.73 -6.16
C ALA A 784 -6.14 22.50 -5.23
N SER A 785 -6.98 22.46 -4.19
CA SER A 785 -7.06 21.32 -3.27
C SER A 785 -7.49 20.01 -3.96
N ARG A 786 -8.34 20.09 -4.99
CA ARG A 786 -8.77 18.92 -5.78
C ARG A 786 -7.69 18.41 -6.71
N ILE A 787 -6.82 19.29 -7.21
CA ILE A 787 -5.68 18.93 -8.05
C ILE A 787 -4.63 18.17 -7.22
N HIS A 788 -4.25 18.68 -6.04
CA HIS A 788 -3.13 18.12 -5.28
C HIS A 788 -3.50 17.23 -4.08
N ARG A 789 -4.78 17.04 -3.74
CA ARG A 789 -5.24 16.26 -2.55
C ARG A 789 -4.48 16.59 -1.24
N THR A 790 -3.84 17.75 -1.16
CA THR A 790 -3.05 18.20 -0.01
C THR A 790 -3.71 19.43 0.60
N ASN A 791 -3.78 19.46 1.93
CA ASN A 791 -4.28 20.63 2.68
C ASN A 791 -3.28 21.79 2.69
N SER A 792 -2.08 21.61 2.13
CA SER A 792 -0.95 22.54 2.18
C SER A 792 -0.73 23.36 0.92
N ALA A 793 -1.44 23.08 -0.18
CA ALA A 793 -1.33 23.88 -1.40
C ALA A 793 -1.98 25.26 -1.19
N GLY A 794 -1.23 26.33 -1.47
CA GLY A 794 -1.70 27.72 -1.41
C GLY A 794 -2.90 28.01 -2.32
N SER A 795 -3.31 29.28 -2.43
CA SER A 795 -4.40 29.70 -3.32
C SER A 795 -4.19 29.18 -4.76
N GLY A 796 -5.26 28.97 -5.54
CA GLY A 796 -5.12 28.46 -6.91
C GLY A 796 -4.32 29.38 -7.83
N ILE A 797 -4.32 30.70 -7.56
CA ILE A 797 -3.44 31.66 -8.23
C ILE A 797 -1.98 31.46 -7.81
N GLY A 798 -1.74 31.18 -6.53
CA GLY A 798 -0.41 30.83 -6.02
C GLY A 798 0.15 29.57 -6.69
N LEU A 799 -0.68 28.53 -6.86
CA LEU A 799 -0.28 27.31 -7.58
C LEU A 799 0.16 27.59 -9.02
N MET A 800 -0.57 28.45 -9.74
CA MET A 800 -0.20 28.87 -11.10
C MET A 800 1.12 29.62 -11.11
N ILE A 801 1.26 30.64 -10.26
CA ILE A 801 2.47 31.46 -10.19
C ILE A 801 3.69 30.61 -9.81
N GLY A 802 3.56 29.75 -8.81
CA GLY A 802 4.61 28.83 -8.42
C GLY A 802 4.99 27.86 -9.54
N SER A 803 4.02 27.34 -10.31
CA SER A 803 4.31 26.55 -11.52
C SER A 803 5.09 27.36 -12.55
N HIS A 804 4.72 28.62 -12.81
CA HIS A 804 5.48 29.46 -13.75
C HIS A 804 6.92 29.69 -13.28
N VAL A 805 7.12 29.95 -12.00
CA VAL A 805 8.45 30.17 -11.40
C VAL A 805 9.27 28.89 -11.43
N TRP A 806 8.66 27.73 -11.15
CA TRP A 806 9.32 26.43 -11.22
C TRP A 806 9.76 26.08 -12.65
N HIS A 807 8.89 26.30 -13.65
CA HIS A 807 9.27 26.11 -15.05
C HIS A 807 10.36 27.10 -15.49
N ALA A 808 10.30 28.35 -15.02
CA ALA A 808 11.33 29.34 -15.29
C ALA A 808 12.69 28.95 -14.68
N HIS A 809 12.68 28.38 -13.47
CA HIS A 809 13.88 27.83 -12.83
C HIS A 809 14.45 26.66 -13.65
N LEU A 810 13.59 25.76 -14.16
CA LEU A 810 14.00 24.69 -15.05
C LEU A 810 14.62 25.23 -16.36
N ILE A 811 14.04 26.27 -16.96
CA ILE A 811 14.61 26.93 -18.15
C ILE A 811 15.98 27.56 -17.83
N ASP A 812 16.10 28.25 -16.70
CA ASP A 812 17.37 28.86 -16.26
C ASP A 812 18.46 27.78 -16.10
N SER A 813 18.12 26.61 -15.53
CA SER A 813 19.07 25.52 -15.29
C SER A 813 19.71 24.91 -16.54
N VAL A 814 19.14 25.15 -17.73
CA VAL A 814 19.62 24.60 -19.01
C VAL A 814 20.09 25.66 -20.00
N SER A 815 19.91 26.95 -19.69
CA SER A 815 20.08 28.03 -20.67
C SER A 815 21.45 28.73 -20.59
N ASP A 816 22.24 28.49 -19.54
CA ASP A 816 23.57 29.10 -19.30
C ASP A 816 23.59 30.64 -19.51
N LEU A 817 22.48 31.33 -19.17
CA LEU A 817 22.32 32.78 -19.36
C LEU A 817 22.81 33.64 -18.19
N MET A 818 23.21 33.00 -17.09
CA MET A 818 23.78 33.63 -15.90
C MET A 818 25.25 33.24 -15.73
N ASP A 819 26.09 34.16 -15.27
CA ASP A 819 27.47 33.86 -14.88
C ASP A 819 27.54 33.17 -13.50
N ASP A 820 28.72 32.64 -13.15
CA ASP A 820 29.00 31.97 -11.86
C ASP A 820 28.76 32.89 -10.63
N GLN A 821 28.62 34.20 -10.84
CA GLN A 821 28.35 35.21 -9.81
C GLN A 821 26.87 35.60 -9.77
N GLY A 822 26.01 34.90 -10.53
CA GLY A 822 24.58 35.13 -10.60
C GLY A 822 24.18 36.41 -11.33
N LYS A 823 25.03 36.95 -12.20
CA LYS A 823 24.75 38.12 -13.03
C LYS A 823 24.43 37.68 -14.45
N GLY A 824 23.37 38.23 -15.02
CA GLY A 824 22.92 37.87 -16.37
C GLY A 824 21.41 37.98 -16.50
N PHE A 825 20.87 37.27 -17.49
CA PHE A 825 19.43 37.16 -17.67
C PHE A 825 18.91 35.91 -16.96
N SER A 826 17.79 36.05 -16.25
CA SER A 826 17.09 34.96 -15.58
C SER A 826 15.61 35.00 -15.93
N TYR A 827 15.07 33.89 -16.39
CA TYR A 827 13.65 33.70 -16.59
C TYR A 827 12.88 33.74 -15.28
N VAL A 828 13.47 33.26 -14.17
CA VAL A 828 12.88 33.39 -12.83
C VAL A 828 12.67 34.87 -12.49
N ASP A 829 13.70 35.70 -12.67
CA ASP A 829 13.60 37.14 -12.40
C ASP A 829 12.57 37.81 -13.32
N LEU A 830 12.53 37.45 -14.60
CA LEU A 830 11.57 37.96 -15.56
C LEU A 830 10.12 37.65 -15.14
N VAL A 831 9.82 36.39 -14.80
CA VAL A 831 8.48 35.94 -14.40
C VAL A 831 8.04 36.63 -13.11
N MET A 832 8.93 36.67 -12.11
CA MET A 832 8.66 37.29 -10.81
C MET A 832 8.39 38.79 -10.94
N HIS A 833 9.26 39.49 -11.66
CA HIS A 833 9.10 40.90 -11.96
C HIS A 833 7.79 41.17 -12.70
N SER A 834 7.47 40.35 -13.70
CA SER A 834 6.27 40.53 -14.52
C SER A 834 4.96 40.33 -13.74
N TRP A 835 4.92 39.35 -12.82
CA TRP A 835 3.76 39.16 -11.93
C TRP A 835 3.60 40.31 -10.93
N LEU A 836 4.69 40.77 -10.30
CA LEU A 836 4.65 41.92 -9.40
C LEU A 836 4.18 43.19 -10.13
N LYS A 837 4.73 43.45 -11.32
CA LYS A 837 4.32 44.57 -12.20
C LYS A 837 2.83 44.49 -12.52
N THR A 838 2.33 43.29 -12.86
CA THR A 838 0.91 43.06 -13.15
C THR A 838 0.02 43.39 -11.95
N VAL A 839 0.40 42.98 -10.74
CA VAL A 839 -0.33 43.34 -9.51
C VAL A 839 -0.30 44.84 -9.25
N PHE A 840 0.87 45.48 -9.40
CA PHE A 840 1.08 46.90 -9.08
C PHE A 840 0.42 47.87 -10.07
N ARG A 841 0.03 47.40 -11.28
CA ARG A 841 -0.81 48.17 -12.21
C ARG A 841 -2.15 48.58 -11.58
N LYS A 842 -2.71 47.76 -10.70
CA LYS A 842 -3.95 48.10 -9.98
C LYS A 842 -3.63 49.08 -8.85
N ALA A 843 -4.01 50.35 -8.99
CA ALA A 843 -3.66 51.42 -8.04
C ALA A 843 -4.09 51.17 -6.57
N ASP A 844 -5.15 50.38 -6.34
CA ASP A 844 -5.68 50.05 -5.02
C ASP A 844 -5.38 48.61 -4.59
N TRP A 845 -4.42 47.91 -5.21
CA TRP A 845 -4.10 46.50 -4.93
C TRP A 845 -3.92 46.20 -3.44
N MET A 846 -3.27 47.09 -2.69
CA MET A 846 -3.03 46.98 -1.25
C MET A 846 -4.31 46.93 -0.42
N TRP A 847 -5.46 47.33 -0.95
CA TRP A 847 -6.74 47.28 -0.23
C TRP A 847 -7.51 45.98 -0.47
N HIS A 848 -7.05 45.15 -1.42
CA HIS A 848 -7.70 43.91 -1.80
C HIS A 848 -6.88 42.70 -1.31
N ASN A 849 -7.45 41.95 -0.37
CA ASN A 849 -6.82 40.77 0.24
C ASN A 849 -6.21 39.81 -0.80
N GLY A 850 -6.94 39.52 -1.88
CA GLY A 850 -6.47 38.59 -2.92
C GLY A 850 -5.18 39.02 -3.64
N TYR A 851 -4.94 40.31 -3.84
CA TYR A 851 -3.70 40.80 -4.43
C TYR A 851 -2.54 40.73 -3.44
N VAL A 852 -2.81 40.98 -2.15
CA VAL A 852 -1.79 40.90 -1.09
C VAL A 852 -1.32 39.46 -0.88
N HIS A 853 -2.22 38.47 -0.92
CA HIS A 853 -1.84 37.04 -0.90
C HIS A 853 -0.93 36.65 -2.07
N ILE A 854 -1.15 37.23 -3.25
CA ILE A 854 -0.28 37.00 -4.41
C ILE A 854 1.11 37.59 -4.17
N VAL A 855 1.19 38.83 -3.67
CA VAL A 855 2.47 39.47 -3.35
C VAL A 855 3.21 38.72 -2.24
N ASP A 856 2.49 38.23 -1.22
CA ASP A 856 3.06 37.39 -0.17
C ASP A 856 3.66 36.10 -0.73
N HIS A 857 2.92 35.41 -1.60
CA HIS A 857 3.41 34.20 -2.25
C HIS A 857 4.66 34.48 -3.10
N LEU A 858 4.67 35.57 -3.87
CA LEU A 858 5.84 36.01 -4.63
C LEU A 858 7.03 36.34 -3.71
N CYS A 859 6.79 36.98 -2.56
CA CYS A 859 7.83 37.23 -1.55
C CYS A 859 8.40 35.93 -0.97
N LYS A 860 7.54 34.93 -0.71
CA LYS A 860 7.97 33.59 -0.28
C LYS A 860 8.86 32.94 -1.34
N LEU A 861 8.38 32.83 -2.58
CA LEU A 861 9.14 32.21 -3.68
C LEU A 861 10.49 32.92 -3.91
N THR A 862 10.49 34.26 -3.81
CA THR A 862 11.71 35.06 -3.92
C THR A 862 12.70 34.75 -2.81
N PHE A 863 12.20 34.53 -1.59
CA PHE A 863 13.04 34.17 -0.46
C PHE A 863 13.66 32.80 -0.63
N VAL A 864 12.86 31.81 -1.05
CA VAL A 864 13.32 30.43 -1.28
C VAL A 864 14.39 30.37 -2.39
N LEU A 865 14.24 31.17 -3.44
CA LEU A 865 15.15 31.18 -4.59
C LEU A 865 16.25 32.26 -4.50
N TYR A 866 16.48 32.83 -3.31
CA TYR A 866 17.52 33.83 -3.06
C TYR A 866 17.47 35.09 -3.95
N ARG A 867 16.29 35.49 -4.45
CA ARG A 867 16.08 36.65 -5.35
C ARG A 867 15.67 37.96 -4.64
N HIS A 868 16.05 38.15 -3.38
CA HIS A 868 15.51 39.21 -2.51
C HIS A 868 15.63 40.63 -3.08
N SER A 869 16.71 40.94 -3.80
CA SER A 869 16.97 42.26 -4.36
C SER A 869 15.86 42.72 -5.33
N LEU A 870 15.30 41.80 -6.10
CA LEU A 870 14.26 42.10 -7.09
C LEU A 870 13.00 42.66 -6.43
N VAL A 871 12.43 41.91 -5.48
CA VAL A 871 11.22 42.32 -4.75
C VAL A 871 11.45 43.62 -3.99
N TYR A 872 12.62 43.76 -3.34
CA TYR A 872 12.97 44.96 -2.59
C TYR A 872 12.94 46.23 -3.47
N HIS A 873 13.56 46.19 -4.65
CA HIS A 873 13.55 47.32 -5.58
C HIS A 873 12.13 47.69 -6.03
N MET A 874 11.32 46.70 -6.40
CA MET A 874 9.94 46.96 -6.85
C MET A 874 9.06 47.54 -5.72
N LEU A 875 9.20 47.05 -4.49
CA LEU A 875 8.46 47.58 -3.34
C LEU A 875 8.89 49.01 -2.99
N ILE A 876 10.17 49.37 -3.16
CA ILE A 876 10.65 50.76 -3.00
C ILE A 876 9.99 51.68 -4.01
N GLU A 877 9.93 51.28 -5.27
CA GLU A 877 9.31 52.10 -6.32
C GLU A 877 7.82 52.32 -6.03
N GLU A 878 7.13 51.28 -5.57
CA GLU A 878 5.74 51.37 -5.15
C GLU A 878 5.54 52.26 -3.93
N HIS A 879 6.43 52.16 -2.93
CA HIS A 879 6.41 53.04 -1.76
C HIS A 879 6.58 54.51 -2.17
N LYS A 880 7.57 54.82 -3.02
CA LYS A 880 7.81 56.17 -3.57
C LYS A 880 6.62 56.67 -4.39
N ARG A 881 6.00 55.80 -5.20
CA ARG A 881 4.78 56.11 -5.97
C ARG A 881 3.62 56.50 -5.07
N MET A 882 3.42 55.77 -3.98
CA MET A 882 2.41 56.07 -2.97
C MET A 882 2.68 57.41 -2.26
N GLU A 883 3.93 57.68 -1.87
CA GLU A 883 4.32 58.96 -1.25
C GLU A 883 4.06 60.14 -2.20
N ALA A 884 4.47 60.02 -3.47
CA ALA A 884 4.26 61.05 -4.49
C ALA A 884 2.76 61.34 -4.74
N THR A 885 1.94 60.29 -4.79
CA THR A 885 0.49 60.41 -4.97
C THR A 885 -0.17 61.15 -3.80
N LYS A 886 0.31 60.92 -2.57
CA LYS A 886 -0.18 61.63 -1.37
C LYS A 886 0.23 63.11 -1.37
N ILE A 887 1.44 63.44 -1.79
CA ILE A 887 1.91 64.84 -1.91
C ILE A 887 1.00 65.61 -2.88
N GLN A 888 0.68 65.03 -4.05
CA GLN A 888 -0.26 65.63 -5.00
C GLN A 888 -1.67 65.80 -4.42
N GLN A 889 -2.20 64.82 -3.69
CA GLN A 889 -3.53 64.92 -3.06
C GLN A 889 -3.61 66.01 -1.99
N SER A 890 -2.53 66.27 -1.24
CA SER A 890 -2.45 67.33 -0.23
C SER A 890 -2.53 68.76 -0.79
N THR A 891 -2.27 68.92 -2.10
CA THR A 891 -2.30 70.22 -2.80
C THR A 891 -3.64 70.54 -3.49
N SER A 892 -4.59 69.59 -3.52
CA SER A 892 -5.92 69.74 -4.14
C SER A 892 -7.03 69.91 -3.10
N SER A 893 -8.01 70.79 -3.32
CA SER A 893 -9.12 70.98 -2.37
C SER A 893 -10.03 69.74 -2.29
N PRO A 894 -10.45 69.29 -1.09
CA PRO A 894 -11.19 68.04 -0.96
C PRO A 894 -12.67 68.21 -1.32
N ARG A 895 -13.22 67.33 -2.17
CA ARG A 895 -14.67 67.14 -2.36
C ARG A 895 -15.28 66.46 -1.12
N LEU A 896 -16.48 66.89 -0.71
CA LEU A 896 -17.19 66.46 0.51
C LEU A 896 -17.33 64.94 0.69
N THR A 897 -17.43 64.16 -0.40
CA THR A 897 -17.51 62.68 -0.35
C THR A 897 -16.19 62.01 0.03
N ARG A 898 -15.03 62.68 -0.10
CA ARG A 898 -13.74 62.20 0.41
C ARG A 898 -13.55 62.45 1.90
N PHE A 899 -14.27 63.42 2.47
CA PHE A 899 -14.15 63.76 3.89
C PHE A 899 -14.62 62.62 4.80
N ILE A 900 -15.64 61.86 4.39
CA ILE A 900 -16.20 60.75 5.18
C ILE A 900 -15.30 59.51 5.14
N LYS A 901 -14.66 59.20 4.00
CA LYS A 901 -13.68 58.08 3.91
C LYS A 901 -12.37 58.41 4.64
N ASN A 902 -11.99 59.69 4.71
CA ASN A 902 -10.81 60.14 5.46
C ASN A 902 -11.09 60.35 6.97
N MET A 903 -12.35 60.54 7.40
CA MET A 903 -12.69 60.71 8.82
C MET A 903 -12.72 59.40 9.62
N VAL A 904 -12.90 58.24 8.98
CA VAL A 904 -12.80 56.93 9.67
C VAL A 904 -11.32 56.57 9.97
N VAL A 905 -10.37 57.35 9.44
CA VAL A 905 -8.91 57.22 9.65
C VAL A 905 -8.40 58.16 10.76
N SER A 906 -9.28 58.69 11.60
CA SER A 906 -8.94 59.74 12.57
C SER A 906 -8.57 59.19 13.96
N ASP A 907 -7.30 58.77 14.13
CA ASP A 907 -6.45 59.25 15.24
C ASP A 907 -4.92 59.14 14.96
N GLY A 908 -4.51 59.00 13.70
CA GLY A 908 -3.10 58.98 13.30
C GLY A 908 -2.90 59.74 11.99
N GLY A 909 -2.03 60.74 12.00
CA GLY A 909 -1.69 61.55 10.83
C GLY A 909 -1.00 60.80 9.66
N PRO A 910 -0.40 61.55 8.72
CA PRO A 910 -0.20 61.23 7.29
C PRO A 910 0.96 60.27 6.95
N TYR A 911 1.02 59.05 7.50
CA TYR A 911 2.10 58.10 7.19
C TYR A 911 1.80 57.22 5.96
N ALA A 912 2.75 57.08 5.02
CA ALA A 912 2.67 56.16 3.88
C ALA A 912 3.29 54.81 4.29
N SER A 913 2.48 53.76 4.29
CA SER A 913 2.88 52.39 4.60
C SER A 913 2.20 51.48 3.58
N LEU A 914 2.95 50.49 3.07
CA LEU A 914 2.39 49.48 2.16
C LEU A 914 1.53 48.46 2.92
N LEU A 915 1.69 48.38 4.24
CA LEU A 915 0.86 47.60 5.16
C LEU A 915 -0.38 48.38 5.60
N ASN A 916 -1.07 49.01 4.65
CA ASN A 916 -2.29 49.77 4.87
C ASN A 916 -3.45 49.08 4.12
N GLY A 917 -4.42 48.53 4.84
CA GLY A 917 -5.57 47.84 4.24
C GLY A 917 -6.59 47.33 5.26
N GLU A 918 -7.81 46.98 4.80
CA GLU A 918 -8.87 46.40 5.65
C GLU A 918 -8.43 45.08 6.32
N TRP A 919 -7.52 44.35 5.68
CA TRP A 919 -6.91 43.11 6.18
C TRP A 919 -5.90 43.32 7.33
N SER A 920 -5.30 44.51 7.41
CA SER A 920 -4.34 44.90 8.44
C SER A 920 -4.99 45.64 9.63
N MET A 921 -6.24 46.09 9.47
CA MET A 921 -6.99 46.91 10.43
C MET A 921 -7.89 46.04 11.34
N LEU A 922 -7.37 45.54 12.46
CA LEU A 922 -8.17 44.80 13.45
C LEU A 922 -8.66 45.69 14.60
N LYS A 923 -9.92 46.13 14.52
CA LYS A 923 -10.77 46.78 15.54
C LYS A 923 -10.19 48.08 16.16
N PRO A 924 -11.03 49.12 16.36
CA PRO A 924 -10.60 50.45 16.83
C PRO A 924 -9.97 50.50 18.25
N THR A 925 -9.81 49.36 18.91
CA THR A 925 -9.25 49.24 20.27
C THR A 925 -7.87 48.57 20.32
N LYS A 926 -7.31 48.13 19.19
CA LYS A 926 -5.93 47.65 19.10
C LYS A 926 -5.18 48.53 18.10
N GLY A 927 -3.94 48.90 18.43
CA GLY A 927 -3.08 49.75 17.61
C GLY A 927 -2.78 49.18 16.21
N PRO A 928 -1.92 49.84 15.44
CA PRO A 928 -1.95 49.80 13.98
C PRO A 928 -1.55 48.46 13.34
N GLY A 929 -2.27 48.06 12.28
CA GLY A 929 -1.69 47.50 11.06
C GLY A 929 -0.87 46.20 11.15
N VAL A 930 -1.32 45.20 11.90
CA VAL A 930 -0.59 43.92 12.05
C VAL A 930 -1.20 42.86 11.14
N GLU A 931 -0.35 42.27 10.30
CA GLU A 931 -0.75 41.22 9.37
C GLU A 931 -0.71 39.84 10.03
N GLN A 932 -1.78 39.06 9.85
CA GLN A 932 -1.94 37.75 10.48
C GLN A 932 -1.62 36.56 9.57
N ASN A 933 -1.61 36.74 8.25
CA ASN A 933 -1.46 35.62 7.31
C ASN A 933 -0.31 35.84 6.31
N CYS A 934 -0.12 37.06 5.82
CA CYS A 934 0.86 37.45 4.79
C CYS A 934 2.19 37.91 5.40
N HIS A 935 2.88 36.99 6.07
CA HIS A 935 4.11 37.29 6.82
C HIS A 935 5.33 37.58 5.93
N TRP A 936 5.41 36.97 4.74
CA TRP A 936 6.53 37.17 3.81
C TRP A 936 6.52 38.57 3.22
N PHE A 937 5.33 39.04 2.80
CA PHE A 937 5.13 40.41 2.36
C PHE A 937 5.39 41.40 3.50
N ALA A 938 4.84 41.12 4.70
CA ALA A 938 5.02 41.99 5.86
C ALA A 938 6.50 42.16 6.23
N PHE A 939 7.29 41.09 6.23
CA PHE A 939 8.72 41.14 6.49
C PHE A 939 9.45 42.08 5.53
N GLN A 940 9.22 41.94 4.22
CA GLN A 940 9.87 42.79 3.20
C GLN A 940 9.53 44.27 3.37
N VAL A 941 8.25 44.59 3.66
CA VAL A 941 7.84 45.98 3.90
C VAL A 941 8.43 46.52 5.20
N LEU A 942 8.49 45.73 6.28
CA LEU A 942 9.07 46.19 7.55
C LEU A 942 10.56 46.47 7.44
N VAL A 943 11.31 45.67 6.68
CA VAL A 943 12.72 45.95 6.35
C VAL A 943 12.84 47.27 5.60
N LEU A 944 12.03 47.47 4.55
CA LEU A 944 11.98 48.71 3.79
C LEU A 944 11.66 49.93 4.67
N GLU A 945 10.66 49.82 5.54
CA GLU A 945 10.30 50.89 6.47
C GLU A 945 11.37 51.15 7.52
N THR A 946 12.10 50.13 7.95
CA THR A 946 13.23 50.28 8.87
C THR A 946 14.35 51.07 8.20
N ILE A 947 14.66 50.78 6.94
CA ILE A 947 15.67 51.52 6.17
C ILE A 947 15.23 52.96 5.92
N SER A 948 13.96 53.19 5.55
CA SER A 948 13.45 54.55 5.29
C SER A 948 13.36 55.40 6.56
N GLU A 949 13.22 54.79 7.73
CA GLU A 949 13.20 55.47 9.03
C GLU A 949 14.60 55.87 9.54
N ALA A 950 15.69 55.42 8.92
CA ALA A 950 17.08 55.68 9.35
C ALA A 950 17.42 57.17 9.63
N PRO A 951 17.18 58.14 8.72
CA PRO A 951 17.51 59.55 8.99
C PRO A 951 16.72 60.13 10.17
N PHE A 952 15.47 59.68 10.32
CA PHE A 952 14.63 60.07 11.45
C PHE A 952 15.13 59.47 12.76
N ARG A 953 15.49 58.18 12.79
CA ARG A 953 16.06 57.56 13.98
C ARG A 953 17.34 58.26 14.43
N GLN A 954 18.19 58.67 13.49
CA GLN A 954 19.41 59.44 13.82
C GLN A 954 19.07 60.81 14.45
N GLU A 955 18.08 61.54 13.91
CA GLU A 955 17.57 62.79 14.49
C GLU A 955 17.07 62.58 15.94
N LEU A 956 16.23 61.55 16.14
CA LEU A 956 15.66 61.20 17.43
C LEU A 956 16.75 60.82 18.45
N CYS A 957 17.70 59.96 18.06
CA CYS A 957 18.83 59.58 18.91
C CYS A 957 19.70 60.78 19.28
N GLY A 958 19.92 61.71 18.34
CA GLY A 958 20.66 62.95 18.60
C GLY A 958 19.94 63.89 19.60
N LEU A 959 18.62 63.98 19.55
CA LEU A 959 17.82 64.76 20.52
C LEU A 959 17.85 64.12 21.91
N ILE A 960 17.73 62.79 21.99
CA ILE A 960 17.85 62.04 23.25
C ILE A 960 19.24 62.27 23.87
N THR A 961 20.29 62.16 23.07
CA THR A 961 21.68 62.42 23.49
C THR A 961 21.84 63.83 24.05
N LYS A 962 21.30 64.85 23.37
CA LYS A 962 21.35 66.25 23.84
C LYS A 962 20.64 66.45 25.19
N GLN A 963 19.52 65.78 25.43
CA GLN A 963 18.79 65.85 26.71
C GLN A 963 19.55 65.15 27.84
N LEU A 964 20.24 64.04 27.54
CA LEU A 964 21.09 63.33 28.49
C LEU A 964 22.34 64.16 28.84
N CYS A 965 22.97 64.80 27.85
CA CYS A 965 24.12 65.67 28.10
C CYS A 965 23.77 66.93 28.90
N THR A 966 22.57 67.51 28.73
CA THR A 966 22.15 68.68 29.53
C THR A 966 21.77 68.33 30.98
N SER A 967 21.29 67.11 31.24
CA SER A 967 20.94 66.65 32.60
C SER A 967 22.17 66.28 33.45
N LEU A 968 23.29 65.92 32.82
CA LEU A 968 24.59 65.69 33.47
C LEU A 968 25.35 66.99 33.86
N ALA A 969 24.93 68.15 33.33
CA ALA A 969 25.56 69.45 33.60
C ALA A 969 25.02 70.18 34.85
N SER A 970 23.97 69.66 35.50
CA SER A 970 23.40 70.18 36.76
C SER A 970 23.95 69.43 37.99
N ASP A 971 24.16 70.15 39.09
CA ASP A 971 24.86 69.74 40.34
C ASP A 971 24.61 68.28 40.84
N PRO A 972 25.64 67.63 41.43
CA PRO A 972 25.66 66.20 41.77
C PRO A 972 24.75 65.76 42.94
N GLU A 973 24.07 66.66 43.67
CA GLU A 973 23.26 66.29 44.85
C GLU A 973 21.80 65.91 44.55
N GLN A 974 21.34 65.93 43.29
CA GLN A 974 20.00 65.48 42.87
C GLN A 974 20.01 64.17 42.05
N GLN A 975 21.01 63.31 42.23
CA GLN A 975 21.22 62.07 41.46
C GLN A 975 20.22 60.92 41.73
N GLN A 976 19.20 61.10 42.58
CA GLN A 976 18.19 60.05 42.84
C GLN A 976 16.87 60.21 42.11
N GLN A 977 16.76 61.18 41.20
CA GLN A 977 15.62 61.26 40.27
C GLN A 977 16.15 61.12 38.83
N LYS A 978 16.30 59.86 38.41
CA LYS A 978 16.62 59.45 37.03
C LYS A 978 15.76 60.28 36.08
N SER A 979 16.37 61.20 35.32
CA SER A 979 15.68 62.12 34.41
C SER A 979 14.77 61.32 33.48
N THR A 980 13.46 61.38 33.70
CA THR A 980 12.49 60.60 32.92
C THR A 980 12.49 61.11 31.48
N ILE A 981 13.10 60.36 30.57
CA ILE A 981 13.12 60.69 29.14
C ILE A 981 11.67 60.61 28.63
N ASP A 982 11.04 61.76 28.39
CA ASP A 982 9.68 61.80 27.86
C ASP A 982 9.68 61.76 26.33
N LEU A 983 9.73 60.54 25.79
CA LEU A 983 9.75 60.27 24.34
C LEU A 983 8.64 61.02 23.58
N ALA A 984 7.44 61.17 24.16
CA ALA A 984 6.33 61.87 23.52
C ALA A 984 6.59 63.38 23.32
N SER A 985 7.36 64.01 24.21
CA SER A 985 7.76 65.42 24.06
C SER A 985 8.87 65.60 23.02
N LEU A 986 9.87 64.71 23.01
CA LEU A 986 10.96 64.70 22.04
C LEU A 986 10.45 64.44 20.63
N TYR A 987 9.50 63.52 20.50
CA TYR A 987 8.89 63.18 19.22
C TYR A 987 8.23 64.40 18.55
N LYS A 988 7.61 65.30 19.32
CA LYS A 988 7.00 66.54 18.79
C LYS A 988 8.01 67.54 18.22
N LEU A 989 9.28 67.44 18.63
CA LEU A 989 10.36 68.33 18.17
C LEU A 989 11.00 67.85 16.86
N THR A 990 10.74 66.61 16.47
CA THR A 990 11.31 66.01 15.26
C THR A 990 10.63 66.50 13.97
N SER A 991 11.33 66.32 12.85
CA SER A 991 10.83 66.66 11.52
C SER A 991 9.66 65.80 11.00
N GLN A 992 9.34 64.65 11.64
CA GLN A 992 8.42 63.64 11.09
C GLN A 992 6.97 63.77 11.61
N LYS A 993 5.99 63.49 10.74
CA LYS A 993 4.53 63.53 11.03
C LYS A 993 3.90 62.14 11.24
N LYS A 994 4.71 61.10 11.48
CA LYS A 994 4.27 59.70 11.67
C LYS A 994 3.66 59.51 13.07
N PRO A 995 2.66 58.64 13.30
CA PRO A 995 2.22 58.34 14.67
C PRO A 995 3.27 57.50 15.43
N ILE A 996 3.46 57.77 16.72
CA ILE A 996 4.53 57.14 17.52
C ILE A 996 4.44 55.62 17.58
N ASP A 997 3.23 55.05 17.53
CA ASP A 997 3.02 53.60 17.53
C ASP A 997 3.39 52.91 16.21
N TYR A 998 3.66 53.68 15.15
CA TYR A 998 4.11 53.13 13.86
C TYR A 998 5.64 53.02 13.75
N LEU A 999 6.42 53.46 14.75
CA LEU A 999 7.88 53.35 14.70
C LEU A 999 8.29 51.89 14.42
N ALA A 1000 9.31 51.71 13.59
CA ALA A 1000 9.71 50.39 13.10
C ALA A 1000 9.91 49.38 14.26
N ILE A 1001 10.52 49.83 15.37
CA ILE A 1001 10.74 49.02 16.57
C ILE A 1001 9.43 48.50 17.21
N TYR A 1002 8.34 49.28 17.20
CA TYR A 1002 7.05 48.83 17.70
C TYR A 1002 6.34 47.91 16.71
N ARG A 1003 6.46 48.18 15.41
CA ARG A 1003 5.88 47.34 14.35
C ARG A 1003 6.47 45.94 14.35
N TRP A 1004 7.79 45.81 14.44
CA TRP A 1004 8.46 44.51 14.53
C TRP A 1004 7.92 43.67 15.68
N VAL A 1005 7.81 44.23 16.88
CA VAL A 1005 7.25 43.51 18.06
C VAL A 1005 5.81 43.07 17.81
N GLN A 1006 4.99 43.93 17.22
CA GLN A 1006 3.58 43.60 16.94
C GLN A 1006 3.44 42.42 15.97
N HIS A 1007 4.23 42.40 14.88
CA HIS A 1007 4.20 41.31 13.91
C HIS A 1007 4.82 40.02 14.44
N ILE A 1008 5.85 40.11 15.30
CA ILE A 1008 6.42 38.93 15.97
C ILE A 1008 5.38 38.25 16.86
N MET A 1009 4.58 39.02 17.61
CA MET A 1009 3.55 38.48 18.51
C MET A 1009 2.39 37.77 17.79
N THR A 1010 2.19 37.99 16.48
CA THR A 1010 1.13 37.35 15.69
C THR A 1010 1.64 36.23 14.78
N MET A 1011 2.95 36.12 14.62
CA MET A 1011 3.56 35.11 13.76
C MET A 1011 3.30 33.70 14.31
N PRO A 1012 3.14 32.67 13.46
CA PRO A 1012 3.16 31.28 13.91
C PRO A 1012 4.53 30.91 14.52
N VAL A 1013 4.52 30.04 15.53
CA VAL A 1013 5.73 29.66 16.29
C VAL A 1013 6.74 28.84 15.47
N ASP A 1014 6.28 28.23 14.38
CA ASP A 1014 7.04 27.40 13.44
C ASP A 1014 7.41 28.13 12.15
N HIS A 1015 7.09 29.43 12.03
CA HIS A 1015 7.32 30.18 10.80
C HIS A 1015 8.83 30.42 10.54
N PRO A 1016 9.35 30.17 9.32
CA PRO A 1016 10.78 30.27 9.02
C PRO A 1016 11.38 31.66 9.21
N LEU A 1017 10.59 32.73 9.02
CA LEU A 1017 11.04 34.11 9.20
C LEU A 1017 11.17 34.58 10.66
N LEU A 1018 10.69 33.80 11.64
CA LEU A 1018 10.63 34.27 13.03
C LEU A 1018 12.02 34.64 13.61
N PRO A 1019 13.10 33.85 13.42
CA PRO A 1019 14.45 34.23 13.85
C PRO A 1019 14.91 35.56 13.24
N LEU A 1020 14.60 35.79 11.96
CA LEU A 1020 14.99 37.01 11.23
C LEU A 1020 14.20 38.23 11.72
N CYS A 1021 12.91 38.08 12.01
CA CYS A 1021 12.11 39.17 12.60
C CYS A 1021 12.65 39.56 13.99
N LEU A 1022 13.02 38.58 14.80
CA LEU A 1022 13.65 38.81 16.10
C LEU A 1022 15.03 39.45 15.97
N GLN A 1023 15.81 39.09 14.95
CA GLN A 1023 17.07 39.76 14.63
C GLN A 1023 16.87 41.26 14.39
N MET A 1024 15.88 41.63 13.55
CA MET A 1024 15.58 43.03 13.26
C MET A 1024 15.14 43.78 14.51
N PHE A 1025 14.27 43.18 15.32
CA PHE A 1025 13.82 43.77 16.58
C PHE A 1025 14.98 43.97 17.57
N PHE A 1026 15.77 42.95 17.86
CA PHE A 1026 16.84 43.05 18.86
C PHE A 1026 17.98 43.98 18.43
N SER A 1027 18.25 44.10 17.12
CA SER A 1027 19.21 45.06 16.58
C SER A 1027 18.73 46.51 16.77
N LEU A 1028 17.42 46.76 16.65
CA LEU A 1028 16.83 48.06 17.01
C LEU A 1028 16.73 48.27 18.54
N TYR A 1029 16.41 47.23 19.30
CA TYR A 1029 16.22 47.30 20.75
C TYR A 1029 17.53 47.62 21.48
N TYR A 1030 18.63 47.01 21.06
CA TYR A 1030 19.95 47.25 21.64
C TYR A 1030 20.76 48.32 20.91
N LEU A 1031 20.15 49.08 19.99
CA LEU A 1031 20.80 50.20 19.32
C LEU A 1031 21.28 51.23 20.36
N ASN A 1032 22.59 51.46 20.39
CA ASN A 1032 23.24 52.36 21.35
C ASN A 1032 23.03 53.83 20.97
N ILE A 1033 22.51 54.64 21.90
CA ILE A 1033 22.31 56.08 21.73
C ILE A 1033 23.43 56.88 22.41
N HIS A 1034 23.71 56.54 23.66
CA HIS A 1034 24.79 57.07 24.49
C HIS A 1034 25.27 55.93 25.40
N ASP A 1035 26.54 55.91 25.82
CA ASP A 1035 27.24 54.77 26.47
C ASP A 1035 26.47 53.97 27.54
N GLU A 1036 25.39 54.52 28.14
CA GLU A 1036 24.55 53.88 29.17
C GLU A 1036 23.04 53.79 28.81
N VAL A 1037 22.62 54.06 27.56
CA VAL A 1037 21.20 54.06 27.16
C VAL A 1037 20.98 53.47 25.75
N THR A 1038 20.08 52.49 25.66
CA THR A 1038 19.64 51.87 24.40
C THR A 1038 18.30 52.44 23.91
N LEU A 1039 18.05 52.36 22.60
CA LEU A 1039 16.76 52.75 22.01
C LEU A 1039 15.59 51.95 22.59
N GLY A 1040 15.77 50.65 22.82
CA GLY A 1040 14.77 49.78 23.44
C GLY A 1040 14.37 50.24 24.84
N PHE A 1041 15.33 50.66 25.67
CA PHE A 1041 15.04 51.21 27.00
C PHE A 1041 14.12 52.44 26.90
N VAL A 1042 14.47 53.40 26.04
CA VAL A 1042 13.68 54.64 25.86
C VAL A 1042 12.28 54.33 25.31
N CYS A 1043 12.17 53.41 24.36
CA CYS A 1043 10.89 53.06 23.73
C CYS A 1043 9.97 52.21 24.63
N PHE A 1044 10.51 51.35 25.51
CA PHE A 1044 9.71 50.35 26.24
C PHE A 1044 9.66 50.55 27.77
N HIS A 1045 10.44 51.46 28.38
CA HIS A 1045 10.38 51.68 29.83
C HIS A 1045 8.98 52.07 30.36
N LYS A 1046 8.19 52.82 29.58
CA LYS A 1046 6.77 53.15 29.88
C LYS A 1046 5.78 52.12 29.29
N LYS A 1047 6.24 51.14 28.52
CA LYS A 1047 5.44 50.11 27.82
C LYS A 1047 5.95 48.69 28.14
N THR A 1048 6.24 48.41 29.41
CA THR A 1048 6.80 47.13 29.86
C THR A 1048 5.89 45.92 29.57
N GLU A 1049 4.58 46.13 29.45
CA GLU A 1049 3.63 45.08 29.04
C GLU A 1049 3.98 44.44 27.69
N TRP A 1050 4.57 45.19 26.75
CA TRP A 1050 4.92 44.68 25.42
C TRP A 1050 6.14 43.77 25.48
N THR A 1051 7.16 44.16 26.26
CA THR A 1051 8.34 43.32 26.50
C THR A 1051 7.98 42.05 27.27
N THR A 1052 7.03 42.12 28.21
CA THR A 1052 6.52 40.93 28.91
C THR A 1052 5.78 39.99 27.96
N LYS A 1053 4.85 40.50 27.14
CA LYS A 1053 4.13 39.70 26.14
C LYS A 1053 5.06 39.07 25.11
N LEU A 1054 6.10 39.80 24.67
CA LEU A 1054 7.09 39.26 23.74
C LEU A 1054 7.87 38.12 24.39
N ARG A 1055 8.25 38.28 25.66
CA ARG A 1055 8.94 37.24 26.44
C ARG A 1055 8.06 36.00 26.64
N ASP A 1056 6.78 36.17 26.91
CA ASP A 1056 5.82 35.07 27.02
C ASP A 1056 5.66 34.32 25.68
N TYR A 1057 5.61 35.06 24.57
CA TYR A 1057 5.60 34.47 23.22
C TYR A 1057 6.90 33.71 22.90
N ILE A 1058 8.08 34.25 23.21
CA ILE A 1058 9.35 33.54 23.01
C ILE A 1058 9.39 32.26 23.86
N ALA A 1059 8.83 32.27 25.08
CA ALA A 1059 8.73 31.08 25.91
C ALA A 1059 7.81 29.99 25.29
N SER A 1060 6.72 30.38 24.63
CA SER A 1060 5.85 29.42 23.93
C SER A 1060 6.56 28.80 22.72
N VAL A 1061 7.31 29.59 21.95
CA VAL A 1061 8.14 29.12 20.83
C VAL A 1061 9.21 28.14 21.32
N GLN A 1062 9.92 28.49 22.39
CA GLN A 1062 10.91 27.59 23.02
C GLN A 1062 10.28 26.25 23.44
N THR A 1063 9.08 26.29 24.03
CA THR A 1063 8.34 25.09 24.45
C THR A 1063 7.97 24.22 23.24
N HIS A 1064 7.53 24.84 22.14
CA HIS A 1064 7.18 24.14 20.90
C HIS A 1064 8.38 23.36 20.32
N TYR A 1065 9.55 23.99 20.19
CA TYR A 1065 10.76 23.29 19.72
C TYR A 1065 11.26 22.25 20.72
N GLY A 1066 11.12 22.48 22.03
CA GLY A 1066 11.38 21.48 23.06
C GLY A 1066 10.52 20.21 22.93
N GLN A 1067 9.22 20.39 22.64
CA GLN A 1067 8.31 19.28 22.35
C GLN A 1067 8.70 18.54 21.06
N LYS A 1068 9.04 19.29 20.00
CA LYS A 1068 9.46 18.72 18.71
C LYS A 1068 10.68 17.80 18.85
N ILE A 1069 11.68 18.22 19.63
CA ILE A 1069 12.86 17.40 19.94
C ILE A 1069 12.43 16.09 20.59
N THR A 1070 11.65 16.14 21.68
CA THR A 1070 11.20 14.94 22.41
C THR A 1070 10.33 13.98 21.59
N THR A 1071 9.64 14.45 20.55
CA THR A 1071 8.84 13.58 19.67
C THR A 1071 9.66 12.90 18.57
N THR A 1072 10.79 13.47 18.18
CA THR A 1072 11.63 12.93 17.09
C THR A 1072 12.69 11.93 17.61
N THR A 1073 13.17 12.10 18.85
CA THR A 1073 14.17 11.20 19.47
C THR A 1073 13.74 9.72 19.62
N PRO A 1074 12.48 9.39 19.99
CA PRO A 1074 12.05 8.00 20.15
C PRO A 1074 11.95 7.23 18.83
N ALA A 1075 11.73 7.91 17.70
CA ALA A 1075 11.60 7.27 16.38
C ALA A 1075 12.95 6.83 15.79
N LEU A 1076 14.05 7.48 16.20
CA LEU A 1076 15.41 7.11 15.78
C LEU A 1076 16.00 5.97 16.64
N ALA A 1077 15.56 5.84 17.89
CA ALA A 1077 16.03 4.79 18.81
C ALA A 1077 15.40 3.41 18.55
N ALA A 1078 14.32 3.32 17.77
CA ALA A 1078 13.67 2.04 17.44
C ALA A 1078 14.24 1.34 16.20
N ASN A 1079 15.20 1.96 15.50
CA ASN A 1079 15.75 1.46 14.22
C ASN A 1079 17.23 1.05 14.28
N TYR A 1080 17.84 0.98 15.47
CA TYR A 1080 19.23 0.56 15.63
C TYR A 1080 19.36 -0.53 16.70
N ASP A 1081 19.06 -1.76 16.31
CA ASP A 1081 19.56 -3.00 16.94
C ASP A 1081 20.20 -3.83 15.82
N ASP A 1082 21.35 -3.39 15.30
CA ASP A 1082 22.32 -4.26 14.61
C ASP A 1082 23.70 -3.57 14.66
N GLU A 1083 24.59 -4.08 15.52
CA GLU A 1083 26.00 -3.72 15.56
C GLU A 1083 26.72 -4.40 14.39
N ASP A 1084 26.96 -3.68 13.30
CA ASP A 1084 28.18 -3.77 12.46
C ASP A 1084 27.96 -3.05 11.11
N CYS A 1085 28.50 -1.84 10.94
CA CYS A 1085 29.25 -1.41 9.74
C CYS A 1085 29.64 0.07 9.75
N SER A 1086 30.71 0.33 8.99
CA SER A 1086 31.51 1.53 8.83
C SER A 1086 30.76 2.82 8.49
N LEU A 1087 31.37 3.90 8.98
CA LEU A 1087 31.09 5.31 8.72
C LEU A 1087 31.03 5.66 7.22
N GLU A 1088 30.16 6.62 6.95
CA GLU A 1088 29.94 7.40 5.73
C GLU A 1088 28.85 6.86 4.79
N GLU A 1089 27.84 7.72 4.60
CA GLU A 1089 26.64 7.60 3.75
C GLU A 1089 25.40 6.92 4.37
N GLN A 1090 24.63 7.68 5.18
CA GLN A 1090 23.15 7.64 5.21
C GLN A 1090 22.53 8.67 6.18
N GLY A 1091 21.49 9.40 5.71
CA GLY A 1091 20.35 9.79 6.55
C GLY A 1091 20.01 11.28 6.71
N ASN A 1092 19.18 11.83 5.81
CA ASN A 1092 18.56 13.17 5.84
C ASN A 1092 17.75 13.53 7.13
N SER A 1093 17.58 12.61 8.08
CA SER A 1093 16.79 12.83 9.30
C SER A 1093 17.58 13.46 10.46
N GLY A 1094 18.92 13.47 10.39
CA GLY A 1094 19.79 14.07 11.42
C GLY A 1094 19.75 15.60 11.45
N HIS A 1095 19.51 16.25 10.31
CA HIS A 1095 19.55 17.71 10.18
C HIS A 1095 18.37 18.40 10.91
N THR A 1096 17.17 17.83 10.87
CA THR A 1096 15.98 18.47 11.44
C THR A 1096 15.97 18.48 12.97
N ALA A 1097 16.48 17.42 13.62
CA ALA A 1097 16.58 17.34 15.08
C ALA A 1097 17.68 18.28 15.60
N ALA A 1098 18.84 18.30 14.95
CA ALA A 1098 19.93 19.22 15.27
C ALA A 1098 19.52 20.71 15.09
N SER A 1099 18.76 21.02 14.03
CA SER A 1099 18.22 22.36 13.79
C SER A 1099 17.21 22.80 14.87
N ALA A 1100 16.34 21.89 15.34
CA ALA A 1100 15.37 22.19 16.39
C ALA A 1100 16.02 22.48 17.76
N GLU A 1101 17.10 21.77 18.11
CA GLU A 1101 17.88 22.02 19.33
C GLU A 1101 18.55 23.40 19.32
N VAL A 1102 19.19 23.75 18.20
CA VAL A 1102 19.83 25.07 18.02
C VAL A 1102 18.79 26.19 18.15
N LEU A 1103 17.62 26.04 17.54
CA LEU A 1103 16.53 27.01 17.65
C LEU A 1103 16.00 27.12 19.08
N GLN A 1104 15.77 25.99 19.77
CA GLN A 1104 15.32 26.00 21.17
C GLN A 1104 16.30 26.74 22.08
N GLN A 1105 17.59 26.44 21.98
CA GLN A 1105 18.64 27.10 22.77
C GLN A 1105 18.70 28.60 22.46
N PHE A 1106 18.54 28.97 21.20
CA PHE A 1106 18.59 30.36 20.78
C PHE A 1106 17.39 31.18 21.26
N TYR A 1107 16.17 30.63 21.19
CA TYR A 1107 14.98 31.28 21.75
C TYR A 1107 15.07 31.40 23.28
N TYR A 1108 15.65 30.42 23.97
CA TYR A 1108 15.94 30.53 25.39
C TYR A 1108 16.90 31.68 25.70
N ALA A 1109 17.93 31.86 24.88
CA ALA A 1109 18.87 32.98 24.99
C ALA A 1109 18.14 34.33 24.89
N MET A 1110 17.28 34.51 23.89
CA MET A 1110 16.50 35.74 23.70
C MET A 1110 15.53 36.01 24.86
N TRP A 1111 14.96 34.96 25.45
CA TRP A 1111 14.13 35.07 26.66
C TRP A 1111 14.94 35.58 27.86
N LEU A 1112 16.21 35.18 27.97
CA LEU A 1112 17.15 35.68 28.98
C LEU A 1112 17.61 37.11 28.70
N TRP A 1113 17.77 37.50 27.43
CA TRP A 1113 18.14 38.86 27.03
C TRP A 1113 17.11 39.87 27.55
N LEU A 1114 15.83 39.63 27.28
CA LEU A 1114 14.72 40.48 27.75
C LEU A 1114 14.53 40.42 29.28
N GLY A 1115 14.96 39.34 29.93
CA GLY A 1115 14.83 39.17 31.38
C GLY A 1115 15.95 39.80 32.21
N ASN A 1116 17.06 40.21 31.58
CA ASN A 1116 18.23 40.75 32.27
C ASN A 1116 18.14 42.29 32.37
N ALA A 1117 17.99 42.80 33.60
CA ALA A 1117 17.84 44.23 33.87
C ALA A 1117 19.06 45.05 33.44
N ASP A 1118 20.27 44.51 33.55
CA ASP A 1118 21.51 45.23 33.23
C ASP A 1118 21.67 45.38 31.71
N LEU A 1119 21.38 44.31 30.95
CA LEU A 1119 21.36 44.35 29.48
C LEU A 1119 20.32 45.35 28.96
N ASN A 1120 19.13 45.35 29.53
CA ASN A 1120 18.04 46.24 29.13
C ASN A 1120 18.29 47.70 29.51
N ASN A 1121 19.08 47.96 30.55
CA ASN A 1121 19.44 49.31 30.99
C ASN A 1121 20.68 49.87 30.29
N GLY A 1122 21.37 49.11 29.43
CA GLY A 1122 22.58 49.59 28.77
C GLY A 1122 23.83 49.61 29.66
N LEU A 1123 23.82 48.91 30.80
CA LEU A 1123 24.83 49.03 31.87
C LEU A 1123 25.90 47.92 31.86
N VAL A 1124 25.98 47.12 30.79
CA VAL A 1124 26.88 45.95 30.75
C VAL A 1124 28.16 46.28 29.98
N ASP A 1125 29.21 46.67 30.69
CA ASP A 1125 30.53 46.97 30.12
C ASP A 1125 31.27 45.73 29.58
N ALA A 1126 30.88 44.52 30.01
CA ALA A 1126 31.57 43.28 29.66
C ALA A 1126 30.61 42.14 29.30
N ILE A 1127 29.96 42.25 28.13
CA ILE A 1127 29.10 41.21 27.51
C ILE A 1127 29.84 39.86 27.42
N HIS A 1128 31.18 39.88 27.34
CA HIS A 1128 32.05 38.70 27.30
C HIS A 1128 32.02 37.83 28.56
N HIS A 1129 31.56 38.35 29.70
CA HIS A 1129 31.45 37.58 30.96
C HIS A 1129 30.09 36.90 31.14
N LEU A 1130 29.16 37.07 30.20
CA LEU A 1130 27.87 36.40 30.25
C LEU A 1130 28.02 34.89 30.01
N PRO A 1131 27.21 34.04 30.66
CA PRO A 1131 27.23 32.60 30.43
C PRO A 1131 26.97 32.21 28.97
N SER A 1132 27.45 31.04 28.55
CA SER A 1132 27.30 30.53 27.18
C SER A 1132 25.85 30.44 26.70
N HIS A 1133 24.89 30.16 27.59
CA HIS A 1133 23.46 30.10 27.28
C HIS A 1133 22.83 31.45 26.90
N TYR A 1134 23.56 32.57 27.01
CA TYR A 1134 23.16 33.87 26.43
C TYR A 1134 23.50 33.99 24.94
N HIS A 1135 24.14 33.00 24.30
CA HIS A 1135 24.60 33.10 22.91
C HIS A 1135 25.36 34.42 22.64
N VAL A 1136 26.42 34.64 23.43
CA VAL A 1136 27.22 35.87 23.50
C VAL A 1136 27.64 36.41 22.13
N HIS A 1137 27.95 35.51 21.18
CA HIS A 1137 28.33 35.89 19.81
C HIS A 1137 27.25 36.73 19.09
N ARG A 1138 26.01 36.22 18.99
CA ARG A 1138 24.91 36.93 18.32
C ARG A 1138 24.41 38.13 19.13
N LEU A 1139 24.44 38.05 20.47
CA LEU A 1139 24.14 39.21 21.32
C LEU A 1139 25.10 40.37 21.05
N LYS A 1140 26.40 40.11 20.86
CA LYS A 1140 27.40 41.11 20.49
C LYS A 1140 27.08 41.76 19.13
N LEU A 1141 26.55 41.00 18.18
CA LEU A 1141 26.15 41.53 16.87
C LEU A 1141 24.99 42.53 16.95
N CYS A 1142 24.09 42.38 17.93
CA CYS A 1142 22.99 43.32 18.18
C CYS A 1142 23.39 44.49 19.10
N TYR A 1143 24.27 44.25 20.08
CA TYR A 1143 24.64 45.23 21.13
C TYR A 1143 25.89 46.07 20.77
N GLY A 1144 26.67 45.66 19.77
CA GLY A 1144 27.89 46.37 19.38
C GLY A 1144 27.62 47.85 19.02
N LYS A 1145 28.62 48.72 19.23
CA LYS A 1145 28.62 50.13 18.79
C LYS A 1145 28.68 50.23 17.25
N LYS A 1146 27.63 49.76 16.60
CA LYS A 1146 27.47 49.71 15.14
C LYS A 1146 26.92 51.03 14.64
N THR A 1147 27.46 51.50 13.52
CA THR A 1147 26.84 52.61 12.79
C THR A 1147 25.60 52.13 12.05
N GLU A 1148 24.76 53.05 11.57
CA GLU A 1148 23.55 52.70 10.81
C GLU A 1148 23.86 51.83 9.58
N SER A 1149 25.00 52.05 8.89
CA SER A 1149 25.40 51.24 7.73
C SER A 1149 25.80 49.81 8.08
N ASP A 1150 26.16 49.52 9.33
CA ASP A 1150 26.59 48.20 9.80
C ASP A 1150 25.40 47.33 10.29
N GLN A 1151 24.18 47.81 10.08
CA GLN A 1151 22.95 47.17 10.52
C GLN A 1151 22.50 46.11 9.51
N PRO A 1152 21.89 45.00 9.99
CA PRO A 1152 21.67 43.82 9.15
C PRO A 1152 20.65 44.05 8.01
N TRP A 1153 19.78 45.06 8.10
CA TRP A 1153 18.79 45.35 7.06
C TRP A 1153 19.37 45.95 5.76
N HIS A 1154 20.68 46.25 5.69
CA HIS A 1154 21.31 46.77 4.48
C HIS A 1154 21.91 45.68 3.58
N HIS A 1155 22.29 44.53 4.14
CA HIS A 1155 22.93 43.44 3.43
C HIS A 1155 22.32 42.10 3.84
N THR A 1156 21.78 41.33 2.89
CA THR A 1156 21.19 40.01 3.17
C THR A 1156 22.20 39.03 3.77
N GLU A 1157 23.50 39.20 3.50
CA GLU A 1157 24.58 38.39 4.06
C GLU A 1157 24.67 38.50 5.60
N ASP A 1158 24.18 39.59 6.18
CA ASP A 1158 24.17 39.81 7.63
C ASP A 1158 22.97 39.14 8.33
N TYR A 1159 22.04 38.55 7.58
CA TYR A 1159 20.90 37.83 8.16
C TYR A 1159 21.35 36.53 8.83
N TRP A 1160 20.67 36.14 9.91
CA TRP A 1160 20.86 34.85 10.57
C TRP A 1160 20.24 33.71 9.74
N MET A 1161 20.68 33.57 8.49
CA MET A 1161 20.21 32.56 7.55
C MET A 1161 20.55 31.14 8.01
N ASP A 1162 21.57 31.00 8.86
CA ASP A 1162 21.94 29.74 9.53
C ASP A 1162 20.88 29.21 10.51
N LEU A 1163 19.90 30.04 10.89
CA LEU A 1163 18.74 29.65 11.70
C LEU A 1163 17.50 29.32 10.87
N VAL A 1164 17.57 29.50 9.56
CA VAL A 1164 16.48 29.21 8.63
C VAL A 1164 16.90 28.01 7.81
N ASP A 1165 16.09 26.96 7.83
CA ASP A 1165 16.33 25.76 7.03
C ASP A 1165 16.02 26.04 5.55
N THR A 1166 16.93 26.75 4.91
CA THR A 1166 16.80 27.20 3.51
C THR A 1166 16.89 26.04 2.53
N GLU A 1167 17.73 25.05 2.84
CA GLU A 1167 17.84 23.82 2.05
C GLU A 1167 16.52 23.05 2.05
N GLN A 1168 15.87 22.85 3.21
CA GLN A 1168 14.55 22.22 3.26
C GLN A 1168 13.50 23.03 2.49
N LEU A 1169 13.52 24.37 2.59
CA LEU A 1169 12.57 25.22 1.85
C LEU A 1169 12.74 25.12 0.33
N GLU A 1170 13.99 25.04 -0.15
CA GLU A 1170 14.32 24.86 -1.56
C GLU A 1170 13.96 23.45 -2.05
N GLN A 1171 14.29 22.42 -1.27
CA GLN A 1171 13.90 21.04 -1.56
C GLN A 1171 12.38 20.88 -1.59
N ASP A 1172 11.67 21.47 -0.61
CA ASP A 1172 10.20 21.50 -0.58
C ASP A 1172 9.64 22.17 -1.84
N PHE A 1173 10.25 23.26 -2.30
CA PHE A 1173 9.86 23.94 -3.53
C PHE A 1173 10.11 23.07 -4.78
N MET A 1174 11.28 22.45 -4.89
CA MET A 1174 11.65 21.63 -6.05
C MET A 1174 10.84 20.33 -6.13
N ASN A 1175 10.55 19.72 -4.98
CA ASN A 1175 9.79 18.47 -4.86
C ASN A 1175 8.27 18.68 -4.86
N PHE A 1176 7.77 19.88 -4.53
CA PHE A 1176 6.34 20.17 -4.58
C PHE A 1176 5.79 19.88 -5.97
N GLY A 1177 4.75 19.04 -6.10
CA GLY A 1177 4.19 18.66 -7.41
C GLY A 1177 3.50 19.82 -8.12
N TRP A 1178 4.23 20.79 -8.68
CA TRP A 1178 3.66 21.89 -9.46
C TRP A 1178 2.92 21.36 -10.68
N GLU A 1179 1.79 21.99 -11.05
CA GLU A 1179 1.05 21.58 -12.25
C GLU A 1179 1.96 21.67 -13.49
N GLY A 1180 2.08 20.56 -14.24
CA GLY A 1180 2.97 20.44 -15.39
C GLY A 1180 4.38 19.94 -15.06
N SER A 1181 4.75 19.81 -13.78
CA SER A 1181 6.07 19.32 -13.38
C SER A 1181 6.27 17.82 -13.60
N GLU A 1182 5.18 17.03 -13.56
CA GLU A 1182 5.27 15.57 -13.63
C GLU A 1182 5.90 15.05 -14.93
N LYS A 1183 5.86 15.85 -16.00
CA LYS A 1183 6.43 15.46 -17.30
C LYS A 1183 7.92 15.71 -17.41
N PHE A 1184 8.51 16.54 -16.56
CA PHE A 1184 9.96 16.83 -16.60
C PHE A 1184 10.75 16.11 -15.51
N ARG A 1185 10.09 15.60 -14.45
CA ARG A 1185 10.75 14.89 -13.36
C ARG A 1185 11.26 13.52 -13.76
N THR A 1186 12.48 13.17 -13.34
CA THR A 1186 13.05 11.82 -13.53
C THR A 1186 12.72 10.93 -12.33
N ASP A 1187 12.80 9.61 -12.48
CA ASP A 1187 12.28 8.65 -11.49
C ASP A 1187 13.05 8.66 -10.14
N GLY A 1188 14.21 9.31 -10.07
CA GLY A 1188 14.92 9.58 -8.81
C GLY A 1188 14.19 10.54 -7.87
N ASP A 1189 13.39 11.47 -8.42
CA ASP A 1189 12.67 12.50 -7.65
C ASP A 1189 11.27 12.03 -7.20
N ALA A 1190 10.73 10.97 -7.81
CA ALA A 1190 9.37 10.50 -7.59
C ALA A 1190 9.19 9.75 -6.25
N VAL A 1191 10.25 9.19 -5.69
CA VAL A 1191 10.23 8.47 -4.40
C VAL A 1191 9.90 9.42 -3.24
N ALA A 1192 10.21 10.72 -3.38
CA ALA A 1192 9.90 11.74 -2.37
C ALA A 1192 8.46 12.28 -2.43
N CYS A 1193 7.71 12.07 -3.53
CA CYS A 1193 6.38 12.66 -3.74
C CYS A 1193 5.20 11.73 -3.42
N MET A 1194 5.42 10.46 -3.08
CA MET A 1194 4.32 9.54 -2.75
C MET A 1194 4.00 9.60 -1.25
N PRO A 1195 2.77 9.95 -0.82
CA PRO A 1195 2.34 9.60 0.53
C PRO A 1195 2.41 8.06 0.66
N ALA A 1196 2.95 7.58 1.77
CA ALA A 1196 3.36 6.21 2.07
C ALA A 1196 2.23 5.13 2.03
N THR A 1197 1.43 5.08 0.98
CA THR A 1197 0.29 4.16 0.84
C THR A 1197 0.21 3.43 -0.50
N SER A 1198 1.16 3.62 -1.41
CA SER A 1198 1.28 2.79 -2.61
C SER A 1198 2.66 2.14 -2.64
N SER A 1199 2.79 1.07 -1.85
CA SER A 1199 3.85 0.08 -2.06
C SER A 1199 3.77 -0.38 -3.52
N ILE A 1200 4.77 -0.01 -4.31
CA ILE A 1200 5.05 -0.63 -5.58
C ILE A 1200 5.44 -2.06 -5.25
N THR A 1201 4.46 -2.97 -5.33
CA THR A 1201 4.74 -4.40 -5.40
C THR A 1201 5.45 -4.61 -6.73
N THR A 1202 6.78 -4.71 -6.70
CA THR A 1202 7.57 -5.20 -7.82
C THR A 1202 7.01 -6.53 -8.30
N ALA A 1203 7.13 -6.84 -9.59
CA ALA A 1203 6.58 -8.07 -10.19
C ALA A 1203 7.01 -9.37 -9.48
N ASP A 1204 8.08 -9.31 -8.68
CA ASP A 1204 8.55 -10.42 -7.84
C ASP A 1204 7.61 -10.76 -6.66
N ASP A 1205 6.76 -9.85 -6.20
CA ASP A 1205 5.80 -10.13 -5.11
C ASP A 1205 4.55 -10.91 -5.56
N VAL A 1206 4.32 -11.01 -6.89
CA VAL A 1206 3.20 -11.77 -7.46
C VAL A 1206 3.46 -13.29 -7.42
N LEU A 1207 4.66 -13.72 -7.03
CA LEU A 1207 4.98 -15.12 -6.70
C LEU A 1207 4.30 -15.64 -5.42
N SER A 1208 3.48 -14.83 -4.75
CA SER A 1208 2.94 -15.14 -3.42
C SER A 1208 1.42 -15.36 -3.32
N LEU A 1209 0.71 -15.68 -4.43
CA LEU A 1209 -0.58 -16.41 -4.31
C LEU A 1209 -0.41 -17.89 -3.91
N SER A 1210 0.80 -18.24 -3.48
CA SER A 1210 1.22 -19.51 -2.91
C SER A 1210 1.13 -19.54 -1.38
N THR A 1211 0.25 -18.75 -0.74
CA THR A 1211 0.00 -18.88 0.71
C THR A 1211 -0.43 -20.30 1.10
N THR A 1212 -0.98 -21.07 0.16
CA THR A 1212 -1.23 -22.52 0.33
C THR A 1212 0.05 -23.34 0.24
N THR A 1213 0.97 -23.01 -0.68
CA THR A 1213 2.26 -23.69 -0.86
C THR A 1213 3.23 -23.42 0.30
N ARG A 1214 3.17 -22.24 0.94
CA ARG A 1214 3.89 -21.97 2.19
C ARG A 1214 3.31 -22.69 3.40
N ARG A 1215 1.99 -23.00 3.40
CA ARG A 1215 1.37 -23.86 4.42
C ARG A 1215 1.69 -25.36 4.23
N LEU A 1216 1.99 -25.80 3.01
CA LEU A 1216 2.38 -27.19 2.74
C LEU A 1216 3.85 -27.50 3.12
N ARG A 1217 4.69 -26.47 3.35
CA ARG A 1217 6.08 -26.65 3.83
C ARG A 1217 6.21 -27.11 5.29
N LEU A 1218 5.13 -27.15 6.06
CA LEU A 1218 5.16 -27.46 7.51
C LEU A 1218 5.38 -28.94 7.87
N ILE A 1219 5.58 -29.83 6.89
CA ILE A 1219 5.75 -31.28 7.13
C ILE A 1219 7.03 -31.76 6.43
N THR A 1220 8.15 -31.07 6.68
CA THR A 1220 9.48 -31.50 6.20
C THR A 1220 10.46 -31.64 7.36
N ASP A 1221 9.95 -31.90 8.57
CA ASP A 1221 10.77 -32.05 9.76
C ASP A 1221 10.84 -33.53 10.15
N GLU A 1222 12.06 -34.01 10.44
CA GLU A 1222 12.33 -35.39 10.90
C GLU A 1222 11.55 -35.71 12.19
N SER A 1223 11.06 -34.67 12.89
CA SER A 1223 10.30 -34.75 14.14
C SER A 1223 8.98 -35.54 14.07
N THR A 1224 8.41 -35.78 12.88
CA THR A 1224 7.20 -36.62 12.74
C THR A 1224 7.49 -38.12 12.63
N ILE A 1225 8.76 -38.51 12.45
CA ILE A 1225 9.15 -39.91 12.26
C ILE A 1225 9.54 -40.51 13.61
N GLU A 1226 8.80 -41.51 14.12
CA GLU A 1226 9.19 -42.19 15.34
C GLU A 1226 10.38 -43.14 15.07
N PRO A 1227 11.56 -42.95 15.70
CA PRO A 1227 12.69 -43.84 15.47
C PRO A 1227 12.39 -45.23 16.03
N LEU A 1228 13.04 -46.25 15.45
CA LEU A 1228 13.03 -47.60 16.02
C LEU A 1228 13.43 -47.55 17.51
N PRO A 1229 12.69 -48.21 18.41
CA PRO A 1229 12.99 -48.22 19.84
C PRO A 1229 14.46 -48.59 20.12
N PRO A 1230 15.05 -48.09 21.21
CA PRO A 1230 16.42 -48.42 21.57
C PRO A 1230 16.57 -49.93 21.75
N LEU A 1231 17.68 -50.47 21.26
CA LEU A 1231 17.97 -51.89 21.38
C LEU A 1231 18.20 -52.23 22.86
N VAL A 1232 17.28 -53.01 23.45
CA VAL A 1232 17.44 -53.57 24.78
C VAL A 1232 17.70 -55.07 24.61
N ILE A 1233 18.80 -55.59 25.16
CA ILE A 1233 19.04 -57.03 25.23
C ILE A 1233 19.21 -57.37 26.71
N ASN A 1234 18.18 -57.98 27.29
CA ASN A 1234 18.20 -58.34 28.70
C ASN A 1234 19.15 -59.51 28.95
N THR A 1235 19.97 -59.39 29.98
CA THR A 1235 20.75 -60.53 30.49
C THR A 1235 19.78 -61.56 31.07
N PRO A 1236 19.91 -62.85 30.73
CA PRO A 1236 19.05 -63.88 31.30
C PRO A 1236 19.24 -63.89 32.81
N SER A 1237 18.13 -63.79 33.54
CA SER A 1237 18.10 -63.84 35.00
C SER A 1237 18.61 -65.20 35.46
N THR A 1238 19.89 -65.25 35.86
CA THR A 1238 20.51 -66.40 36.49
C THR A 1238 20.07 -66.47 37.94
N SER A 1239 18.86 -66.97 38.21
CA SER A 1239 18.54 -67.58 39.50
C SER A 1239 17.23 -68.36 39.47
N THR A 1240 17.31 -69.62 39.03
CA THR A 1240 16.70 -70.70 39.81
C THR A 1240 17.54 -70.87 41.08
N SER A 1241 17.31 -70.04 42.10
CA SER A 1241 17.81 -70.32 43.46
C SER A 1241 16.70 -70.11 44.48
N THR A 1242 16.24 -71.23 44.97
CA THR A 1242 15.22 -71.53 45.98
C THR A 1242 15.52 -70.97 47.39
N SER A 1243 15.98 -69.72 47.54
CA SER A 1243 16.44 -69.22 48.86
C SER A 1243 15.64 -68.07 49.49
N SER A 1244 14.67 -67.45 48.80
CA SER A 1244 13.88 -66.33 49.37
C SER A 1244 12.47 -66.69 49.86
N ILE A 1245 12.04 -67.94 49.74
CA ILE A 1245 10.74 -68.42 50.28
C ILE A 1245 10.76 -68.61 51.81
N LYS A 1246 11.92 -68.50 52.49
CA LYS A 1246 12.03 -68.74 53.95
C LYS A 1246 12.11 -67.52 54.86
N LYS A 1247 11.95 -66.27 54.37
CA LYS A 1247 12.05 -65.06 55.22
C LYS A 1247 10.80 -64.18 55.34
N ARG A 1248 9.64 -64.63 54.87
CA ARG A 1248 8.34 -63.98 55.12
C ARG A 1248 7.28 -64.96 55.64
N MET A 1249 7.70 -65.90 56.48
CA MET A 1249 6.84 -66.65 57.40
C MET A 1249 7.53 -66.62 58.76
N ASN A 1250 7.53 -65.45 59.39
CA ASN A 1250 7.70 -65.28 60.84
C ASN A 1250 7.65 -63.77 61.14
N LEU A 1251 6.44 -63.27 61.44
CA LEU A 1251 6.11 -62.34 62.52
C LEU A 1251 4.69 -61.79 62.30
N LYS A 1252 3.80 -62.27 63.19
CA LYS A 1252 2.48 -61.80 63.64
C LYS A 1252 1.46 -61.32 62.62
#